data_AF-A0A519VNS9-F1
#
_entry.id   AF-A0A519VNS9-F1
#
_cell.length_a   1.000
_cell.length_b   1.000
_cell.length_c   1.000
_cell.angle_alpha   90.00
_cell.angle_beta   90.00
_cell.angle_gamma   90.00
#
_symmetry.space_group_name_H-M   'P 1'
#
loop_
_entity.id
_entity.type
_entity.pdbx_description
1 polymer ?
#
loop_
_entity_poly.entity_id
_entity_poly.type
_entity_poly.pdbx_seq_one_letter_code
_entity_poly.pdbx_strand_id
1 'polypeptide(L)'
;MKHRFYSFPRQAGGWLSLLLAGPVVALSAEAQIAAPGQAKVTAPAYSQPPSLVVTGATTFAQGNSATLTAKPNLALKFDGTSSYVTTTLDAQPSALPTTTWEAWVYPTRTNYGTRQTLFSVDDGAYDRGVDIEANTTSFCVFTGTGTWLPVAVDLNVWQHIAVVYTPTGISFYKNGVEYVYNTNGGFSLNATNNRFQIGHNPGFNEPFQGQLDEVRVWNYQRSQSQIQAGMTAPPAGSTSGLVAAWRFNEGSGTTVASETGSAYPGTFAGSPAFVTPGQASIGTATFAWTPTTGLSASNTASVVAAPTATTTYSVAVTDANATTASASQTLTVTAAPSLTVSTAAAVPAGSYTNLTVASGGVATLSGATTIYGAVTVQNGGTLNTNCQALTGPGTFTLQTGGTLGICDAAGIAVTGSTGAVQVAGTRSFSADASYVYNGTAAQSTGNALPGLVRSLTTTNASDVTLSAPVRVAQTLTVGAAGNLQLNGQALTLLSTSGSTALVVNAGTGAVLGSTATVQRALDGSCYSGLGYRHYSAPVSGSTVGDLATGGFTPVVNAAYNASATPGAVTPFPTVFGYEQSLLSTSASNYSAFDKGFYSPGALSDQLAVGRGYAVQLDAARLVDFTGQLNTGTKPLTLSRNTDATAADAGWALVGNPYPAPLDWSQVAPADRAGLDGSIYVVQSS
;
A
#
# COMPACT_ATOMS: atom_id res chain seq x y z
N MET A 1 -37.89 -4.92 -47.30
CA MET A 1 -38.00 -3.47 -47.59
C MET A 1 -36.55 -2.97 -47.82
N LYS A 2 -36.14 -2.18 -48.84
CA LYS A 2 -36.65 -0.92 -49.44
C LYS A 2 -36.63 0.24 -48.40
N HIS A 3 -35.96 1.39 -48.53
CA HIS A 3 -35.10 2.06 -49.55
C HIS A 3 -33.84 2.69 -48.84
N ARG A 4 -32.73 3.24 -49.41
CA ARG A 4 -32.41 4.20 -50.53
C ARG A 4 -32.99 5.63 -50.36
N PHE A 5 -32.38 6.76 -50.76
CA PHE A 5 -31.02 7.18 -51.26
C PHE A 5 -30.48 8.30 -50.30
N TYR A 6 -29.63 9.33 -50.54
CA TYR A 6 -28.76 9.99 -51.58
C TYR A 6 -27.56 10.65 -50.80
N SER A 7 -26.36 11.08 -51.25
CA SER A 7 -25.62 11.31 -52.52
C SER A 7 -25.64 12.71 -53.20
N PHE A 8 -24.49 13.12 -53.78
CA PHE A 8 -24.15 14.32 -54.61
C PHE A 8 -23.68 15.62 -53.90
N PRO A 9 -22.92 16.55 -54.55
CA PRO A 9 -21.77 16.33 -55.46
C PRO A 9 -20.57 17.32 -55.30
N ARG A 10 -19.56 17.22 -56.19
CA ARG A 10 -18.38 18.10 -56.33
C ARG A 10 -18.68 19.55 -56.79
N GLN A 11 -17.79 20.48 -56.42
CA GLN A 11 -17.16 21.48 -57.32
C GLN A 11 -15.66 21.55 -56.93
N ALA A 12 -14.68 21.42 -57.84
CA ALA A 12 -14.29 22.23 -59.02
C ALA A 12 -13.35 23.39 -58.61
N GLY A 13 -12.16 23.45 -59.22
CA GLY A 13 -11.10 24.41 -58.89
C GLY A 13 -10.93 25.50 -59.95
N GLY A 14 -10.31 26.62 -59.57
CA GLY A 14 -9.95 27.72 -60.45
C GLY A 14 -8.48 28.08 -60.34
N TRP A 15 -7.81 28.22 -61.48
CA TRP A 15 -6.47 28.81 -61.58
C TRP A 15 -6.60 30.33 -61.72
N LEU A 16 -5.74 31.10 -61.06
CA LEU A 16 -5.68 32.55 -61.23
C LEU A 16 -4.40 32.94 -61.97
N SER A 17 -4.54 33.52 -63.16
CA SER A 17 -3.41 33.95 -63.98
C SER A 17 -3.06 35.41 -63.75
N LEU A 18 -1.77 35.64 -63.53
CA LEU A 18 -0.93 36.73 -64.03
C LEU A 18 -1.63 38.01 -64.53
N LEU A 19 -1.30 39.15 -63.92
CA LEU A 19 -1.37 40.47 -64.57
C LEU A 19 -0.02 41.18 -64.42
N LEU A 20 0.43 41.86 -65.48
CA LEU A 20 1.74 42.50 -65.56
C LEU A 20 1.60 43.89 -66.19
N ALA A 21 2.12 44.92 -65.53
CA ALA A 21 2.30 46.27 -66.05
C ALA A 21 3.49 46.93 -65.33
N GLY A 22 4.29 47.72 -66.05
CA GLY A 22 5.53 48.35 -65.54
C GLY A 22 5.30 49.76 -64.97
N PRO A 23 6.25 50.72 -65.09
CA PRO A 23 7.42 50.75 -65.99
C PRO A 23 8.79 50.79 -65.27
N VAL A 24 9.86 50.87 -66.08
CA VAL A 24 11.26 50.98 -65.64
C VAL A 24 11.61 52.42 -65.20
N VAL A 25 12.36 52.54 -64.11
CA VAL A 25 13.22 53.71 -63.82
C VAL A 25 14.62 53.18 -63.55
N ALA A 26 15.62 53.73 -64.23
CA ALA A 26 17.03 53.40 -64.02
C ALA A 26 17.73 54.54 -63.29
N LEU A 27 18.44 54.25 -62.20
CA LEU A 27 19.42 55.13 -61.57
C LEU A 27 20.43 54.29 -60.77
N SER A 28 21.64 54.82 -60.62
CA SER A 28 22.85 54.07 -60.27
C SER A 28 23.29 54.24 -58.81
N ALA A 29 23.55 53.13 -58.12
CA ALA A 29 24.53 53.04 -57.03
C ALA A 29 24.92 51.57 -56.81
N GLU A 30 26.18 51.31 -56.45
CA GLU A 30 26.63 49.95 -56.12
C GLU A 30 26.22 49.59 -54.68
N ALA A 31 25.30 48.64 -54.55
CA ALA A 31 25.00 47.97 -53.29
C ALA A 31 24.99 46.45 -53.55
N GLN A 32 25.62 45.67 -52.68
CA GLN A 32 25.48 44.21 -52.73
C GLN A 32 24.07 43.82 -52.27
N ILE A 33 23.17 43.64 -53.24
CA ILE A 33 21.80 43.19 -53.01
C ILE A 33 21.84 41.74 -52.51
N ALA A 34 21.41 41.54 -51.27
CA ALA A 34 21.16 40.20 -50.74
C ALA A 34 20.11 39.48 -51.61
N ALA A 35 20.33 38.21 -51.93
CA ALA A 35 19.54 37.49 -52.93
C ALA A 35 18.03 37.48 -52.59
N PRO A 36 17.14 37.90 -53.52
CA PRO A 36 15.71 38.02 -53.25
C PRO A 36 15.07 36.63 -53.13
N GLY A 37 14.71 36.25 -51.90
CA GLY A 37 14.07 34.97 -51.61
C GLY A 37 14.03 34.59 -50.13
N GLN A 38 14.99 35.08 -49.32
CA GLN A 38 14.95 34.95 -47.86
C GLN A 38 13.85 35.85 -47.28
N ALA A 39 12.64 35.29 -47.11
CA ALA A 39 11.60 35.92 -46.30
C ALA A 39 12.15 36.13 -44.87
N LYS A 40 11.80 37.27 -44.23
CA LYS A 40 12.23 37.55 -42.85
C LYS A 40 11.55 36.56 -41.89
N VAL A 41 12.19 35.42 -41.67
CA VAL A 41 11.75 34.40 -40.70
C VAL A 41 11.59 35.11 -39.37
N THR A 42 10.36 35.14 -38.86
CA THR A 42 10.08 35.73 -37.56
C THR A 42 10.82 34.90 -36.52
N ALA A 43 11.59 35.56 -35.63
CA ALA A 43 12.40 34.85 -34.65
C ALA A 43 11.51 33.87 -33.86
N PRO A 44 11.90 32.58 -33.75
CA PRO A 44 11.14 31.63 -32.96
C PRO A 44 11.09 32.12 -31.52
N ALA A 45 9.92 32.08 -30.90
CA ALA A 45 9.79 32.44 -29.49
C ALA A 45 10.69 31.51 -28.65
N TYR A 46 11.50 32.11 -27.78
CA TYR A 46 12.27 31.34 -26.80
C TYR A 46 11.29 30.54 -25.92
N SER A 47 11.42 29.22 -25.96
CA SER A 47 10.47 28.28 -25.35
C SER A 47 11.19 26.96 -25.06
N GLN A 48 12.02 26.95 -24.01
CA GLN A 48 12.71 25.73 -23.58
C GLN A 48 11.88 24.96 -22.53
N PRO A 49 11.82 23.61 -22.61
CA PRO A 49 11.17 22.79 -21.59
C PRO A 49 12.01 22.73 -20.30
N PRO A 50 11.41 22.51 -19.12
CA PRO A 50 12.15 22.45 -17.86
C PRO A 50 12.91 21.13 -17.80
N SER A 51 14.16 21.12 -17.32
CA SER A 51 14.88 19.86 -17.13
C SER A 51 14.45 19.14 -15.83
N LEU A 52 14.13 17.85 -15.95
CA LEU A 52 13.80 16.99 -14.82
C LEU A 52 15.02 16.14 -14.46
N VAL A 53 15.58 16.35 -13.27
CA VAL A 53 16.71 15.58 -12.76
C VAL A 53 16.19 14.57 -11.73
N VAL A 54 16.44 13.29 -11.99
CA VAL A 54 16.02 12.19 -11.12
C VAL A 54 17.21 11.74 -10.30
N THR A 55 17.06 11.73 -8.97
CA THR A 55 18.15 11.45 -8.04
C THR A 55 17.85 10.16 -7.29
N GLY A 56 18.31 9.05 -7.85
CA GLY A 56 18.06 7.70 -7.33
C GLY A 56 17.84 6.68 -8.45
N ALA A 57 17.52 5.44 -8.09
CA ALA A 57 17.18 4.41 -9.06
C ALA A 57 15.80 4.66 -9.67
N THR A 58 15.68 4.61 -11.00
CA THR A 58 14.40 4.66 -11.72
C THR A 58 13.69 3.29 -11.77
N THR A 59 14.32 2.23 -11.27
CA THR A 59 13.76 0.89 -11.14
C THR A 59 14.08 0.34 -9.75
N PHE A 60 13.06 -0.09 -9.00
CA PHE A 60 13.21 -0.60 -7.62
C PHE A 60 12.13 -1.61 -7.23
N ALA A 61 12.36 -2.36 -6.15
CA ALA A 61 11.36 -3.28 -5.61
C ALA A 61 10.22 -2.54 -4.88
N GLN A 62 9.02 -3.11 -4.91
CA GLN A 62 7.83 -2.57 -4.23
C GLN A 62 8.10 -2.22 -2.76
N GLY A 63 7.71 -1.00 -2.36
CA GLY A 63 7.97 -0.43 -1.02
C GLY A 63 9.18 0.51 -0.93
N ASN A 64 10.02 0.57 -1.97
CA ASN A 64 11.09 1.57 -2.06
C ASN A 64 10.58 2.89 -2.67
N SER A 65 11.45 3.91 -2.68
CA SER A 65 11.15 5.24 -3.21
C SER A 65 12.34 5.85 -3.96
N ALA A 66 12.07 6.84 -4.80
CA ALA A 66 13.09 7.66 -5.48
C ALA A 66 12.78 9.15 -5.32
N THR A 67 13.81 10.00 -5.37
CA THR A 67 13.64 11.46 -5.33
C THR A 67 13.58 12.02 -6.75
N LEU A 68 12.51 12.75 -7.05
CA LEU A 68 12.31 13.45 -8.32
C LEU A 68 12.54 14.95 -8.08
N THR A 69 13.42 15.58 -8.86
CA THR A 69 13.74 17.00 -8.72
C THR A 69 13.56 17.74 -10.05
N ALA A 70 12.49 18.52 -10.14
CA ALA A 70 12.24 19.41 -11.26
C ALA A 70 13.14 20.66 -11.13
N LYS A 71 13.97 20.93 -12.15
CA LYS A 71 14.64 22.21 -12.28
C LYS A 71 13.70 23.20 -13.01
N PRO A 72 13.62 24.47 -12.58
CA PRO A 72 12.97 25.51 -13.37
C PRO A 72 13.77 25.82 -14.64
N ASN A 73 13.11 26.39 -15.64
CA ASN A 73 13.79 26.92 -16.82
C ASN A 73 14.40 28.30 -16.51
N LEU A 74 15.71 28.43 -16.67
CA LEU A 74 16.53 29.59 -16.29
C LEU A 74 17.55 29.89 -17.40
N ALA A 75 18.21 31.04 -17.28
CA ALA A 75 19.35 31.40 -18.10
C ALA A 75 20.50 31.88 -17.21
N LEU A 76 21.72 31.91 -17.74
CA LEU A 76 22.88 32.49 -17.05
C LEU A 76 23.15 33.91 -17.54
N LYS A 77 23.20 34.86 -16.62
CA LYS A 77 23.43 36.29 -16.87
C LYS A 77 24.90 36.66 -16.64
N PHE A 78 25.43 37.45 -17.57
CA PHE A 78 26.81 37.93 -17.60
C PHE A 78 26.82 39.46 -17.44
N ASP A 79 27.70 39.98 -16.58
CA ASP A 79 27.71 41.38 -16.13
C ASP A 79 28.20 42.39 -17.18
N GLY A 80 28.99 41.95 -18.17
CA GLY A 80 29.68 42.82 -19.12
C GLY A 80 30.99 43.42 -18.63
N THR A 81 31.55 42.90 -17.52
CA THR A 81 32.75 43.43 -16.84
C THR A 81 33.69 42.37 -16.25
N SER A 82 33.19 41.21 -15.82
CA SER A 82 34.00 40.17 -15.14
C SER A 82 33.41 38.75 -15.17
N SER A 83 32.11 38.59 -15.42
CA SER A 83 31.42 37.30 -15.37
C SER A 83 31.73 36.42 -16.57
N TYR A 84 32.12 35.17 -16.35
CA TYR A 84 32.24 34.13 -17.39
C TYR A 84 32.17 32.71 -16.80
N VAL A 85 32.10 31.70 -17.68
CA VAL A 85 32.19 30.28 -17.30
C VAL A 85 33.43 29.67 -17.96
N THR A 86 34.31 29.15 -17.12
CA THR A 86 35.45 28.32 -17.51
C THR A 86 35.00 26.88 -17.73
N THR A 87 35.58 26.18 -18.71
CA THR A 87 35.40 24.73 -18.87
C THR A 87 36.76 24.05 -19.08
N THR A 88 36.79 22.72 -18.96
CA THR A 88 37.96 21.90 -19.34
C THR A 88 37.88 21.36 -20.78
N LEU A 89 36.90 21.80 -21.57
CA LEU A 89 36.66 21.28 -22.91
C LEU A 89 37.75 21.72 -23.89
N ASP A 90 38.29 20.74 -24.60
CA ASP A 90 39.12 20.96 -25.78
C ASP A 90 38.21 21.21 -27.00
N ALA A 91 38.24 22.43 -27.52
CA ALA A 91 37.54 22.80 -28.75
C ALA A 91 38.51 23.29 -29.85
N GLN A 92 39.80 22.97 -29.69
CA GLN A 92 40.85 23.31 -30.65
C GLN A 92 40.64 22.60 -32.01
N PRO A 93 41.20 23.12 -33.11
CA PRO A 93 41.07 22.50 -34.43
C PRO A 93 41.68 21.09 -34.53
N SER A 94 42.65 20.77 -33.67
CA SER A 94 43.25 19.44 -33.55
C SER A 94 42.34 18.43 -32.83
N ALA A 95 41.58 18.87 -31.82
CA ALA A 95 40.67 18.03 -31.04
C ALA A 95 39.29 17.87 -31.69
N LEU A 96 38.74 18.98 -32.22
CA LEU A 96 37.46 19.04 -32.93
C LEU A 96 37.66 19.67 -34.32
N PRO A 97 38.22 18.97 -35.32
CA PRO A 97 38.50 19.54 -36.66
C PRO A 97 37.23 19.99 -37.38
N THR A 98 36.11 19.30 -37.15
CA THR A 98 34.76 19.78 -37.46
C THR A 98 34.01 19.97 -36.13
N THR A 99 33.31 21.08 -35.95
CA THR A 99 32.52 21.35 -34.75
C THR A 99 31.35 22.27 -35.02
N THR A 100 30.27 22.11 -34.26
CA THR A 100 29.18 23.09 -34.16
C THR A 100 29.11 23.59 -32.73
N TRP A 101 29.14 24.91 -32.54
CA TRP A 101 28.83 25.55 -31.24
C TRP A 101 27.50 26.28 -31.40
N GLU A 102 26.54 26.07 -30.51
CA GLU A 102 25.22 26.70 -30.59
C GLU A 102 24.67 27.08 -29.22
N ALA A 103 23.84 28.13 -29.16
CA ALA A 103 23.21 28.60 -27.93
C ALA A 103 22.01 29.51 -28.21
N TRP A 104 21.15 29.67 -27.22
CA TRP A 104 20.32 30.87 -27.10
C TRP A 104 21.14 32.00 -26.46
N VAL A 105 20.99 33.21 -26.99
CA VAL A 105 21.69 34.41 -26.53
C VAL A 105 20.71 35.60 -26.40
N TYR A 106 20.88 36.42 -25.37
CA TYR A 106 20.11 37.63 -25.10
C TYR A 106 21.07 38.80 -24.83
N PRO A 107 21.65 39.44 -25.88
CA PRO A 107 22.57 40.55 -25.69
C PRO A 107 21.85 41.80 -25.19
N THR A 108 22.40 42.45 -24.16
CA THR A 108 21.88 43.72 -23.63
C THR A 108 22.77 44.93 -23.97
N ARG A 109 23.91 44.70 -24.63
CA ARG A 109 24.85 45.73 -25.09
C ARG A 109 25.41 45.39 -26.49
N THR A 110 25.47 46.40 -27.34
CA THR A 110 26.16 46.44 -28.66
C THR A 110 26.80 47.82 -28.80
N ASN A 111 27.58 48.05 -29.85
CA ASN A 111 28.25 49.33 -30.15
C ASN A 111 29.09 49.84 -28.96
N TYR A 112 29.93 48.95 -28.43
CA TYR A 112 30.79 49.20 -27.27
C TYR A 112 32.26 49.24 -27.69
N GLY A 113 33.12 49.91 -26.91
CA GLY A 113 34.51 50.18 -27.30
C GLY A 113 35.42 48.94 -27.43
N THR A 114 35.03 47.81 -26.82
CA THR A 114 35.68 46.49 -26.93
C THR A 114 34.72 45.47 -27.52
N ARG A 115 35.22 44.30 -27.94
CA ARG A 115 34.35 43.16 -28.28
C ARG A 115 33.67 42.63 -27.02
N GLN A 116 32.74 41.70 -27.24
CA GLN A 116 32.02 40.98 -26.20
C GLN A 116 31.85 39.53 -26.63
N THR A 117 32.52 38.62 -25.93
CA THR A 117 32.69 37.24 -26.39
C THR A 117 31.62 36.31 -25.87
N LEU A 118 30.94 35.61 -26.78
CA LEU A 118 29.94 34.60 -26.45
C LEU A 118 30.63 33.27 -26.18
N PHE A 119 31.51 32.84 -27.08
CA PHE A 119 32.29 31.59 -27.00
C PHE A 119 33.69 31.81 -27.56
N SER A 120 34.74 31.29 -26.91
CA SER A 120 36.11 31.44 -27.42
C SER A 120 37.10 30.39 -26.90
N VAL A 121 38.14 30.14 -27.71
CA VAL A 121 39.42 29.51 -27.34
C VAL A 121 40.64 30.38 -27.76
N ASP A 122 40.43 31.65 -28.10
CA ASP A 122 41.46 32.60 -28.53
C ASP A 122 42.52 32.87 -27.47
N ASP A 123 43.80 33.01 -27.84
CA ASP A 123 44.89 33.34 -26.91
C ASP A 123 45.47 34.76 -27.07
N GLY A 124 44.77 35.61 -27.85
CA GLY A 124 45.16 36.98 -28.15
C GLY A 124 45.34 37.23 -29.65
N ALA A 125 44.59 36.52 -30.50
CA ALA A 125 44.81 36.45 -31.94
C ALA A 125 43.48 36.58 -32.71
N TYR A 126 43.14 35.53 -33.49
CA TYR A 126 41.87 35.39 -34.20
C TYR A 126 41.50 33.89 -34.29
N ASP A 127 41.69 33.13 -33.22
CA ASP A 127 41.36 31.69 -33.19
C ASP A 127 39.84 31.47 -33.18
N ARG A 128 39.33 30.28 -32.87
CA ARG A 128 37.86 30.06 -32.86
C ARG A 128 37.19 30.90 -31.76
N GLY A 129 36.54 31.99 -32.17
CA GLY A 129 35.75 32.91 -31.36
C GLY A 129 34.43 33.29 -32.03
N VAL A 130 33.40 33.52 -31.21
CA VAL A 130 32.10 34.08 -31.59
C VAL A 130 31.74 35.21 -30.64
N ASP A 131 31.49 36.39 -31.19
CA ASP A 131 31.56 37.66 -30.47
C ASP A 131 30.49 38.64 -30.95
N ILE A 132 30.47 39.83 -30.36
CA ILE A 132 29.82 41.04 -30.89
C ILE A 132 30.93 42.07 -31.15
N GLU A 133 31.07 42.54 -32.40
CA GLU A 133 32.25 43.32 -32.80
C GLU A 133 32.24 44.74 -32.22
N ALA A 134 33.42 45.17 -31.75
CA ALA A 134 33.65 46.48 -31.15
C ALA A 134 33.18 47.62 -32.06
N ASN A 135 32.43 48.58 -31.51
CA ASN A 135 31.84 49.73 -32.20
C ASN A 135 30.89 49.35 -33.36
N THR A 136 30.29 48.14 -33.31
CA THR A 136 29.27 47.69 -34.27
C THR A 136 28.00 47.17 -33.59
N THR A 137 26.98 46.88 -34.39
CA THR A 137 25.76 46.16 -33.95
C THR A 137 25.71 44.72 -34.48
N SER A 138 26.83 44.10 -34.83
CA SER A 138 26.88 42.79 -35.49
C SER A 138 27.49 41.69 -34.61
N PHE A 139 26.97 40.47 -34.78
CA PHE A 139 27.71 39.28 -34.39
C PHE A 139 28.99 39.20 -35.22
N CYS A 140 30.02 38.62 -34.61
CA CYS A 140 31.32 38.39 -35.20
C CYS A 140 31.68 36.90 -35.06
N VAL A 141 32.39 36.38 -36.05
CA VAL A 141 33.08 35.09 -35.99
C VAL A 141 34.53 35.31 -36.40
N PHE A 142 35.47 34.84 -35.60
CA PHE A 142 36.89 34.91 -35.91
C PHE A 142 37.27 33.87 -36.99
N THR A 143 38.19 34.24 -37.89
CA THR A 143 38.50 33.48 -39.12
C THR A 143 39.96 33.03 -39.23
N GLY A 144 40.75 33.17 -38.16
CA GLY A 144 42.20 32.87 -38.16
C GLY A 144 43.11 34.03 -38.55
N THR A 145 42.57 34.97 -39.32
CA THR A 145 43.30 36.12 -39.88
C THR A 145 42.57 37.45 -39.69
N GLY A 146 41.39 37.43 -39.07
CA GLY A 146 40.57 38.60 -38.80
C GLY A 146 39.16 38.22 -38.35
N THR A 147 38.21 39.14 -38.51
CA THR A 147 36.81 38.98 -38.13
C THR A 147 35.88 38.95 -39.36
N TRP A 148 34.85 38.12 -39.30
CA TRP A 148 33.71 38.12 -40.23
C TRP A 148 32.44 38.53 -39.48
N LEU A 149 31.67 39.45 -40.04
CA LEU A 149 30.46 40.02 -39.43
C LEU A 149 29.21 39.51 -40.19
N PRO A 150 28.69 38.30 -39.91
CA PRO A 150 27.62 37.68 -40.70
C PRO A 150 26.29 38.46 -40.69
N VAL A 151 25.87 38.97 -39.53
CA VAL A 151 24.53 39.55 -39.33
C VAL A 151 24.46 40.43 -38.08
N ALA A 152 23.55 41.41 -38.10
CA ALA A 152 23.22 42.25 -36.95
C ALA A 152 22.69 41.44 -35.74
N VAL A 153 22.95 41.94 -34.53
CA VAL A 153 22.34 41.55 -33.25
C VAL A 153 21.02 42.32 -33.07
N ASP A 154 19.97 41.68 -32.55
CA ASP A 154 18.84 42.40 -31.97
C ASP A 154 18.99 42.43 -30.45
N LEU A 155 19.03 43.64 -29.87
CA LEU A 155 19.18 43.82 -28.42
C LEU A 155 17.90 43.47 -27.65
N ASN A 156 18.06 42.92 -26.45
CA ASN A 156 16.96 42.59 -25.52
C ASN A 156 15.88 41.66 -26.12
N VAL A 157 16.31 40.77 -27.03
CA VAL A 157 15.48 39.71 -27.61
C VAL A 157 16.30 38.43 -27.60
N TRP A 158 15.67 37.29 -27.29
CA TRP A 158 16.35 36.00 -27.41
C TRP A 158 16.58 35.65 -28.88
N GLN A 159 17.82 35.29 -29.20
CA GLN A 159 18.26 34.84 -30.52
C GLN A 159 18.85 33.44 -30.34
N HIS A 160 18.56 32.50 -31.24
CA HIS A 160 19.41 31.31 -31.34
C HIS A 160 20.56 31.61 -32.29
N ILE A 161 21.79 31.26 -31.93
CA ILE A 161 22.94 31.28 -32.83
C ILE A 161 23.60 29.91 -32.89
N ALA A 162 24.18 29.61 -34.04
CA ALA A 162 25.13 28.51 -34.19
C ALA A 162 26.30 28.93 -35.09
N VAL A 163 27.51 28.51 -34.77
CA VAL A 163 28.65 28.51 -35.68
C VAL A 163 29.04 27.07 -36.00
N VAL A 164 29.26 26.79 -37.27
CA VAL A 164 29.83 25.54 -37.78
C VAL A 164 31.22 25.86 -38.31
N TYR A 165 32.24 25.28 -37.69
CA TYR A 165 33.59 25.25 -38.24
C TYR A 165 33.84 23.89 -38.90
N THR A 166 34.34 23.89 -40.13
CA THR A 166 34.88 22.70 -40.80
C THR A 166 36.34 22.98 -41.22
N PRO A 167 37.08 21.98 -41.72
CA PRO A 167 38.38 22.20 -42.36
C PRO A 167 38.33 22.98 -43.69
N THR A 168 37.14 23.31 -44.21
CA THR A 168 36.95 23.92 -45.54
C THR A 168 36.09 25.19 -45.55
N GLY A 169 35.48 25.58 -44.42
CA GLY A 169 34.74 26.84 -44.31
C GLY A 169 34.08 27.06 -42.95
N ILE A 170 33.34 28.17 -42.86
CA ILE A 170 32.59 28.57 -41.67
C ILE A 170 31.16 28.93 -42.10
N SER A 171 30.15 28.33 -41.46
CA SER A 171 28.75 28.78 -41.54
C SER A 171 28.33 29.37 -40.20
N PHE A 172 27.63 30.50 -40.23
CA PHE A 172 26.96 31.08 -39.06
C PHE A 172 25.45 31.04 -39.27
N TYR A 173 24.71 30.73 -38.22
CA TYR A 173 23.25 30.68 -38.24
C TYR A 173 22.70 31.63 -37.19
N LYS A 174 21.69 32.42 -37.57
CA LYS A 174 20.87 33.20 -36.63
C LYS A 174 19.42 32.79 -36.79
N ASN A 175 18.78 32.35 -35.71
CA ASN A 175 17.39 31.86 -35.69
C ASN A 175 17.13 30.78 -36.76
N GLY A 176 18.13 29.94 -37.05
CA GLY A 176 18.08 28.90 -38.08
C GLY A 176 18.23 29.39 -39.53
N VAL A 177 18.48 30.68 -39.79
CA VAL A 177 18.84 31.22 -41.11
C VAL A 177 20.35 31.17 -41.29
N GLU A 178 20.83 30.59 -42.40
CA GLU A 178 22.26 30.40 -42.69
C GLU A 178 22.92 31.60 -43.36
N TYR A 179 24.16 31.87 -42.95
CA TYR A 179 25.14 32.77 -43.53
C TYR A 179 26.43 31.98 -43.74
N VAL A 180 27.13 32.16 -44.86
CA VAL A 180 28.32 31.35 -45.23
C VAL A 180 29.53 32.24 -45.52
N TYR A 181 30.68 31.92 -44.93
CA TYR A 181 31.95 32.60 -45.21
C TYR A 181 32.69 31.90 -46.36
N ASN A 182 32.55 32.44 -47.57
CA ASN A 182 33.17 31.88 -48.78
C ASN A 182 34.63 32.34 -48.92
N THR A 183 35.56 31.43 -48.65
CA THR A 183 37.01 31.72 -48.57
C THR A 183 37.72 31.71 -49.93
N ASN A 184 37.58 32.78 -50.72
CA ASN A 184 38.40 33.01 -51.92
C ASN A 184 39.89 33.33 -51.63
N GLY A 185 40.31 33.38 -50.36
CA GLY A 185 41.69 33.65 -49.93
C GLY A 185 42.19 32.74 -48.80
N GLY A 186 41.47 31.67 -48.47
CA GLY A 186 41.78 30.79 -47.33
C GLY A 186 41.37 31.36 -45.96
N PHE A 187 41.49 30.50 -44.95
CA PHE A 187 41.30 30.80 -43.52
C PHE A 187 42.23 29.86 -42.73
N SER A 188 42.69 30.27 -41.55
CA SER A 188 43.65 29.48 -40.76
C SER A 188 43.07 29.15 -39.39
N LEU A 189 42.63 27.90 -39.19
CA LEU A 189 42.26 27.45 -37.86
C LEU A 189 43.53 27.21 -37.03
N ASN A 190 44.08 28.31 -36.54
CA ASN A 190 45.18 28.38 -35.57
C ASN A 190 44.77 27.64 -34.28
N ALA A 191 45.76 27.15 -33.54
CA ALA A 191 45.56 26.29 -32.38
C ALA A 191 46.29 26.84 -31.16
N THR A 192 45.56 27.02 -30.06
CA THR A 192 46.04 27.57 -28.79
C THR A 192 46.07 26.48 -27.71
N ASN A 193 46.53 26.85 -26.50
CA ASN A 193 46.42 26.00 -25.32
C ASN A 193 45.12 26.24 -24.51
N ASN A 194 44.28 27.19 -24.92
CA ASN A 194 43.11 27.61 -24.16
C ASN A 194 41.96 26.60 -24.29
N ARG A 195 41.18 26.50 -23.20
CA ARG A 195 39.97 25.67 -23.09
C ARG A 195 38.73 26.51 -23.36
N PHE A 196 37.68 25.89 -23.88
CA PHE A 196 36.44 26.57 -24.28
C PHE A 196 35.87 27.43 -23.15
N GLN A 197 35.82 28.74 -23.37
CA GLN A 197 35.21 29.71 -22.46
C GLN A 197 33.82 30.11 -22.96
N ILE A 198 32.94 30.46 -22.02
CA ILE A 198 31.61 31.00 -22.28
C ILE A 198 31.53 32.39 -21.63
N GLY A 199 31.24 33.42 -22.43
CA GLY A 199 31.06 34.80 -21.96
C GLY A 199 32.33 35.69 -21.92
N HIS A 200 33.49 35.22 -22.40
CA HIS A 200 34.78 35.94 -22.27
C HIS A 200 35.87 35.40 -23.22
N ASN A 201 36.65 36.29 -23.85
CA ASN A 201 37.90 35.94 -24.56
C ASN A 201 39.06 35.75 -23.55
N PRO A 202 39.67 34.54 -23.45
CA PRO A 202 40.77 34.30 -22.52
C PRO A 202 42.11 34.97 -22.87
N GLY A 203 42.30 35.47 -24.09
CA GLY A 203 43.47 36.27 -24.48
C GLY A 203 43.36 37.76 -24.11
N PHE A 204 42.19 38.38 -24.35
CA PHE A 204 42.02 39.85 -24.26
C PHE A 204 41.09 40.35 -23.14
N ASN A 205 40.41 39.48 -22.39
CA ASN A 205 39.38 39.84 -21.40
C ASN A 205 38.26 40.72 -22.00
N GLU A 206 37.47 40.11 -22.89
CA GLU A 206 36.37 40.75 -23.63
C GLU A 206 34.99 40.24 -23.14
N PRO A 207 34.53 40.65 -21.93
CA PRO A 207 33.35 40.04 -21.27
C PRO A 207 32.02 40.40 -21.94
N PHE A 208 31.15 39.40 -22.08
CA PHE A 208 29.80 39.55 -22.60
C PHE A 208 28.84 40.21 -21.61
N GLN A 209 27.95 41.08 -22.11
CA GLN A 209 26.82 41.61 -21.34
C GLN A 209 25.48 41.13 -21.92
N GLY A 210 24.79 40.30 -21.14
CA GLY A 210 23.53 39.71 -21.54
C GLY A 210 23.20 38.42 -20.80
N GLN A 211 22.47 37.52 -21.46
CA GLN A 211 22.17 36.18 -20.98
C GLN A 211 22.51 35.13 -22.04
N LEU A 212 22.89 33.92 -21.62
CA LEU A 212 23.09 32.74 -22.47
C LEU A 212 22.27 31.57 -21.91
N ASP A 213 21.86 30.64 -22.77
CA ASP A 213 21.14 29.41 -22.42
C ASP A 213 21.33 28.31 -23.49
N GLU A 214 21.14 27.04 -23.11
CA GLU A 214 21.24 25.84 -23.95
C GLU A 214 22.52 25.83 -24.81
N VAL A 215 23.66 26.15 -24.16
CA VAL A 215 24.98 26.21 -24.79
C VAL A 215 25.47 24.80 -25.07
N ARG A 216 25.72 24.48 -26.34
CA ARG A 216 26.03 23.12 -26.81
C ARG A 216 27.25 23.13 -27.74
N VAL A 217 28.12 22.13 -27.58
CA VAL A 217 29.27 21.87 -28.45
C VAL A 217 29.17 20.46 -29.02
N TRP A 218 29.34 20.35 -30.34
CA TRP A 218 29.22 19.11 -31.11
C TRP A 218 30.52 18.81 -31.87
N ASN A 219 30.82 17.53 -32.12
CA ASN A 219 32.00 17.09 -32.89
C ASN A 219 31.74 16.88 -34.39
N TYR A 220 30.61 17.36 -34.90
CA TYR A 220 30.24 17.30 -36.32
C TYR A 220 29.57 18.58 -36.78
N GLN A 221 29.45 18.74 -38.10
CA GLN A 221 28.70 19.81 -38.76
C GLN A 221 27.21 19.49 -38.69
N ARG A 222 26.46 20.22 -37.86
CA ARG A 222 25.00 20.11 -37.86
C ARG A 222 24.44 20.73 -39.13
N SER A 223 23.43 20.10 -39.74
CA SER A 223 22.67 20.73 -40.83
C SER A 223 21.80 21.87 -40.30
N GLN A 224 21.44 22.80 -41.20
CA GLN A 224 20.45 23.84 -40.90
C GLN A 224 19.16 23.26 -40.28
N SER A 225 18.67 22.11 -40.77
CA SER A 225 17.48 21.43 -40.25
C SER A 225 17.68 20.81 -38.85
N GLN A 226 18.88 20.31 -38.54
CA GLN A 226 19.22 19.82 -37.19
C GLN A 226 19.33 20.98 -36.18
N ILE A 227 19.89 22.11 -36.60
CA ILE A 227 19.95 23.36 -35.82
C ILE A 227 18.53 23.86 -35.55
N GLN A 228 17.69 23.98 -36.60
CA GLN A 228 16.29 24.40 -36.48
C GLN A 228 15.46 23.53 -35.54
N ALA A 229 15.59 22.20 -35.62
CA ALA A 229 14.94 21.30 -34.66
C ALA A 229 15.48 21.48 -33.23
N GLY A 230 16.79 21.70 -33.09
CA GLY A 230 17.46 21.92 -31.80
C GLY A 230 17.13 23.27 -31.13
N MET A 231 16.47 24.20 -31.81
CA MET A 231 15.96 25.44 -31.20
C MET A 231 14.73 25.20 -30.32
N THR A 232 13.86 24.27 -30.71
CA THR A 232 12.54 24.03 -30.09
C THR A 232 12.46 22.70 -29.34
N ALA A 233 13.37 21.76 -29.62
CA ALA A 233 13.52 20.52 -28.87
C ALA A 233 15.01 20.28 -28.54
N PRO A 234 15.47 20.67 -27.35
CA PRO A 234 16.82 20.35 -26.88
C PRO A 234 17.13 18.84 -26.96
N PRO A 235 18.33 18.46 -27.44
CA PRO A 235 18.74 17.07 -27.51
C PRO A 235 18.84 16.44 -26.11
N ALA A 236 18.66 15.12 -26.03
CA ALA A 236 19.06 14.37 -24.85
C ALA A 236 20.59 14.38 -24.71
N GLY A 237 21.11 14.40 -23.48
CA GLY A 237 22.56 14.38 -23.22
C GLY A 237 23.30 13.16 -23.79
N SER A 238 22.58 12.07 -24.07
CA SER A 238 23.07 10.85 -24.74
C SER A 238 23.09 10.93 -26.27
N THR A 239 22.81 12.09 -26.88
CA THR A 239 22.78 12.22 -28.35
C THR A 239 24.17 12.08 -28.95
N SER A 240 24.33 11.17 -29.91
CA SER A 240 25.63 10.94 -30.57
C SER A 240 26.23 12.22 -31.15
N GLY A 241 27.51 12.44 -30.87
CA GLY A 241 28.28 13.60 -31.31
C GLY A 241 28.07 14.90 -30.52
N LEU A 242 27.19 14.91 -29.51
CA LEU A 242 27.11 15.99 -28.51
C LEU A 242 28.28 15.81 -27.53
N VAL A 243 29.15 16.82 -27.41
CA VAL A 243 30.36 16.75 -26.57
C VAL A 243 30.09 17.33 -25.19
N ALA A 244 29.45 18.51 -25.16
CA ALA A 244 29.00 19.17 -23.94
C ALA A 244 27.70 19.94 -24.19
N ALA A 245 26.88 20.08 -23.15
CA ALA A 245 25.62 20.82 -23.18
C ALA A 245 25.28 21.39 -21.81
N TRP A 246 25.30 22.71 -21.66
CA TRP A 246 25.01 23.40 -20.40
C TRP A 246 23.68 24.16 -20.52
N ARG A 247 22.70 23.78 -19.67
CA ARG A 247 21.33 24.35 -19.65
C ARG A 247 21.08 25.36 -18.53
N PHE A 248 22.07 25.62 -17.69
CA PHE A 248 22.05 26.61 -16.60
C PHE A 248 20.80 26.59 -15.67
N ASN A 249 20.14 25.44 -15.52
CA ASN A 249 18.90 25.28 -14.76
C ASN A 249 19.12 24.97 -13.26
N GLU A 250 20.36 25.05 -12.77
CA GLU A 250 20.73 24.78 -11.36
C GLU A 250 20.14 25.82 -10.38
N GLY A 251 19.99 27.07 -10.79
CA GLY A 251 19.40 28.16 -9.98
C GLY A 251 20.24 28.62 -8.78
N SER A 252 21.30 27.91 -8.40
CA SER A 252 22.22 28.27 -7.32
C SER A 252 23.57 27.55 -7.47
N GLY A 253 24.60 28.02 -6.78
CA GLY A 253 25.96 27.45 -6.80
C GLY A 253 26.93 28.22 -7.70
N THR A 254 28.14 27.66 -7.88
CA THR A 254 29.25 28.24 -8.64
C THR A 254 29.71 27.38 -9.82
N THR A 255 28.95 26.33 -10.13
CA THR A 255 29.23 25.39 -11.23
C THR A 255 27.93 25.00 -11.93
N VAL A 256 28.06 24.54 -13.17
CA VAL A 256 26.96 24.05 -14.02
C VAL A 256 27.35 22.72 -14.64
N ALA A 257 26.44 21.75 -14.57
CA ALA A 257 26.68 20.41 -15.12
C ALA A 257 26.57 20.41 -16.64
N SER A 258 27.28 19.48 -17.30
CA SER A 258 26.94 19.11 -18.67
C SER A 258 25.85 18.04 -18.64
N GLU A 259 24.86 18.15 -19.51
CA GLU A 259 23.86 17.10 -19.72
C GLU A 259 24.49 15.83 -20.34
N THR A 260 25.68 15.93 -20.93
CA THR A 260 26.48 14.77 -21.38
C THR A 260 27.12 13.97 -20.22
N GLY A 261 26.82 14.34 -18.96
CA GLY A 261 27.29 13.71 -17.74
C GLY A 261 28.39 14.54 -17.05
N SER A 262 29.21 13.91 -16.21
CA SER A 262 30.30 14.57 -15.47
C SER A 262 31.47 15.06 -16.36
N ALA A 263 31.33 15.03 -17.69
CA ALA A 263 32.30 15.56 -18.63
C ALA A 263 32.15 17.08 -18.73
N TYR A 264 33.27 17.81 -18.66
CA TYR A 264 33.34 19.25 -18.88
C TYR A 264 32.34 20.10 -18.06
N PRO A 265 32.28 19.97 -16.72
CA PRO A 265 31.49 20.89 -15.89
C PRO A 265 31.99 22.33 -16.09
N GLY A 266 31.06 23.27 -16.19
CA GLY A 266 31.37 24.70 -16.24
C GLY A 266 31.60 25.24 -14.82
N THR A 267 32.63 26.05 -14.62
CA THR A 267 32.93 26.71 -13.32
C THR A 267 32.90 28.22 -13.48
N PHE A 268 32.14 28.90 -12.62
CA PHE A 268 31.88 30.33 -12.67
C PHE A 268 33.09 31.16 -12.21
N ALA A 269 33.39 32.22 -12.95
CA ALA A 269 34.36 33.25 -12.60
C ALA A 269 33.69 34.63 -12.72
N GLY A 270 34.01 35.57 -11.84
CA GLY A 270 33.36 36.90 -11.80
C GLY A 270 31.83 36.86 -11.60
N SER A 271 31.34 35.85 -10.88
CA SER A 271 29.95 35.72 -10.40
C SER A 271 28.83 35.97 -11.44
N PRO A 272 28.81 35.27 -12.59
CA PRO A 272 27.59 35.16 -13.39
C PRO A 272 26.43 34.64 -12.54
N ALA A 273 25.21 35.09 -12.84
CA ALA A 273 24.04 34.85 -12.01
C ALA A 273 22.93 34.13 -12.79
N PHE A 274 22.33 33.09 -12.18
CA PHE A 274 21.11 32.50 -12.71
C PHE A 274 19.97 33.53 -12.70
N VAL A 275 19.15 33.54 -13.75
CA VAL A 275 17.99 34.43 -13.90
C VAL A 275 16.83 33.71 -14.57
N THR A 276 15.61 34.21 -14.38
CA THR A 276 14.49 33.81 -15.27
C THR A 276 14.76 34.39 -16.66
N PRO A 277 14.54 33.65 -17.77
CA PRO A 277 14.95 34.10 -19.10
C PRO A 277 14.33 35.45 -19.48
N GLY A 278 15.17 36.36 -19.99
CA GLY A 278 14.81 37.75 -20.32
C GLY A 278 14.71 38.70 -19.11
N GLN A 279 14.72 38.18 -17.87
CA GLN A 279 14.57 38.97 -16.64
C GLN A 279 15.91 39.31 -16.00
N ALA A 280 15.96 40.36 -15.18
CA ALA A 280 17.19 40.81 -14.53
C ALA A 280 17.67 39.92 -13.36
N SER A 281 16.82 38.99 -12.89
CA SER A 281 16.96 38.17 -11.67
C SER A 281 16.11 36.89 -11.78
N ILE A 282 16.25 35.96 -10.82
CA ILE A 282 15.33 34.80 -10.68
C ILE A 282 13.98 35.29 -10.12
N GLY A 283 12.88 34.97 -10.78
CA GLY A 283 11.53 35.09 -10.22
C GLY A 283 10.99 33.76 -9.71
N THR A 284 9.90 33.78 -8.92
CA THR A 284 9.32 32.59 -8.32
C THR A 284 8.73 31.64 -9.39
N ALA A 285 9.20 30.40 -9.41
CA ALA A 285 8.59 29.32 -10.19
C ALA A 285 7.60 28.51 -9.32
N THR A 286 6.55 27.96 -9.95
CA THR A 286 5.60 27.04 -9.30
C THR A 286 5.63 25.65 -9.95
N PHE A 287 5.33 24.62 -9.15
CA PHE A 287 5.41 23.22 -9.54
C PHE A 287 4.04 22.56 -9.35
N ALA A 288 3.67 21.64 -10.24
CA ALA A 288 2.48 20.80 -10.10
C ALA A 288 2.78 19.37 -10.56
N TRP A 289 2.84 18.43 -9.62
CA TRP A 289 3.12 17.01 -9.88
C TRP A 289 1.84 16.19 -10.01
N THR A 290 1.84 15.25 -10.95
CA THR A 290 0.73 14.33 -11.23
C THR A 290 1.26 12.93 -11.61
N PRO A 291 0.63 11.82 -11.20
CA PRO A 291 -0.37 11.73 -10.14
C PRO A 291 0.23 12.10 -8.77
N THR A 292 -0.61 12.43 -7.79
CA THR A 292 -0.18 12.74 -6.42
C THR A 292 -0.02 11.50 -5.54
N THR A 293 -0.60 10.36 -5.96
CA THR A 293 -0.54 9.08 -5.25
C THR A 293 0.90 8.63 -5.04
N GLY A 294 1.31 8.45 -3.79
CA GLY A 294 2.67 8.02 -3.44
C GLY A 294 3.73 9.12 -3.43
N LEU A 295 3.37 10.40 -3.65
CA LEU A 295 4.29 11.53 -3.49
C LEU A 295 4.27 12.11 -2.07
N SER A 296 5.42 12.59 -1.60
CA SER A 296 5.54 13.34 -0.33
C SER A 296 4.91 14.74 -0.37
N ALA A 297 4.82 15.34 -1.55
CA ALA A 297 4.22 16.64 -1.84
C ALA A 297 3.87 16.71 -3.34
N SER A 298 3.03 17.67 -3.75
CA SER A 298 2.63 17.84 -5.16
C SER A 298 3.00 19.19 -5.77
N ASN A 299 3.65 20.08 -5.01
CA ASN A 299 3.85 21.48 -5.36
C ASN A 299 5.27 22.03 -5.06
N THR A 300 6.22 21.16 -4.75
CA THR A 300 7.63 21.49 -4.47
C THR A 300 8.55 21.12 -5.63
N ALA A 301 9.73 21.77 -5.72
CA ALA A 301 10.73 21.45 -6.75
C ALA A 301 11.26 20.01 -6.64
N SER A 302 11.41 19.50 -5.41
CA SER A 302 11.82 18.12 -5.13
C SER A 302 10.73 17.38 -4.36
N VAL A 303 10.48 16.13 -4.71
CA VAL A 303 9.48 15.23 -4.10
C VAL A 303 10.05 13.82 -3.95
N VAL A 304 9.67 13.12 -2.87
CA VAL A 304 9.93 11.68 -2.73
C VAL A 304 8.73 10.92 -3.28
N ALA A 305 8.99 9.98 -4.19
CA ALA A 305 7.97 9.18 -4.87
C ALA A 305 8.10 7.70 -4.47
N ALA A 306 7.08 7.16 -3.80
CA ALA A 306 6.98 5.78 -3.31
C ALA A 306 5.77 5.03 -3.95
N PRO A 307 5.74 4.85 -5.28
CA PRO A 307 4.66 4.13 -5.96
C PRO A 307 4.62 2.63 -5.60
N THR A 308 3.42 2.06 -5.52
CA THR A 308 3.21 0.61 -5.29
C THR A 308 3.22 -0.24 -6.56
N ALA A 309 3.18 0.40 -7.74
CA ALA A 309 3.25 -0.21 -9.08
C ALA A 309 3.93 0.76 -10.06
N THR A 310 4.43 0.28 -11.21
CA THR A 310 5.10 1.13 -12.21
C THR A 310 4.25 2.34 -12.58
N THR A 311 4.79 3.55 -12.35
CA THR A 311 4.04 4.81 -12.42
C THR A 311 4.85 5.87 -13.16
N THR A 312 4.22 6.57 -14.11
CA THR A 312 4.79 7.78 -14.72
C THR A 312 4.33 9.00 -13.95
N TYR A 313 5.29 9.74 -13.38
CA TYR A 313 5.05 11.03 -12.75
C TYR A 313 5.44 12.15 -13.72
N SER A 314 4.54 13.10 -13.90
CA SER A 314 4.73 14.32 -14.69
C SER A 314 4.69 15.55 -13.80
N VAL A 315 5.60 16.48 -14.05
CA VAL A 315 5.64 17.79 -13.41
C VAL A 315 5.41 18.87 -14.46
N ALA A 316 4.46 19.76 -14.20
CA ALA A 316 4.39 21.06 -14.86
C ALA A 316 5.16 22.08 -14.00
N VAL A 317 6.03 22.86 -14.65
CA VAL A 317 6.74 23.97 -14.02
C VAL A 317 6.33 25.25 -14.73
N THR A 318 5.91 26.26 -13.97
CA THR A 318 5.57 27.59 -14.48
C THR A 318 6.57 28.61 -13.97
N ASP A 319 7.21 29.35 -14.87
CA ASP A 319 8.17 30.39 -14.52
C ASP A 319 7.49 31.73 -14.15
N ALA A 320 8.31 32.73 -13.77
CA ALA A 320 7.80 34.06 -13.43
C ALA A 320 7.33 34.89 -14.65
N ASN A 321 7.55 34.43 -15.88
CA ASN A 321 6.94 34.97 -17.09
C ASN A 321 5.55 34.33 -17.37
N ALA A 322 5.05 33.48 -16.46
CA ALA A 322 3.87 32.62 -16.64
C ALA A 322 4.00 31.61 -17.80
N THR A 323 5.22 31.29 -18.22
CA THR A 323 5.49 30.23 -19.20
C THR A 323 5.46 28.88 -18.49
N THR A 324 4.45 28.06 -18.79
CA THR A 324 4.33 26.69 -18.29
C THR A 324 4.90 25.70 -19.30
N ALA A 325 5.81 24.84 -18.86
CA ALA A 325 6.26 23.68 -19.63
C ALA A 325 6.39 22.45 -18.70
N SER A 326 6.51 21.25 -19.27
CA SER A 326 6.35 19.99 -18.52
C SER A 326 7.42 18.95 -18.84
N ALA A 327 7.72 18.09 -17.86
CA ALA A 327 8.61 16.95 -17.97
C ALA A 327 8.05 15.73 -17.21
N SER A 328 8.51 14.52 -17.51
CA SER A 328 7.98 13.29 -16.92
C SER A 328 9.02 12.19 -16.73
N GLN A 329 8.92 11.44 -15.63
CA GLN A 329 9.72 10.25 -15.34
C GLN A 329 8.82 9.04 -15.06
N THR A 330 9.12 7.91 -15.69
CA THR A 330 8.56 6.60 -15.29
C THR A 330 9.43 5.96 -14.22
N LEU A 331 8.84 5.61 -13.09
CA LEU A 331 9.46 4.78 -12.05
C LEU A 331 8.93 3.36 -12.17
N THR A 332 9.82 2.41 -12.45
CA THR A 332 9.50 0.99 -12.63
C THR A 332 9.52 0.28 -11.28
N VAL A 333 8.41 -0.35 -10.92
CA VAL A 333 8.28 -1.08 -9.65
C VAL A 333 8.24 -2.58 -9.90
N THR A 334 9.27 -3.28 -9.44
CA THR A 334 9.26 -4.75 -9.39
C THR A 334 8.32 -5.18 -8.26
N ALA A 335 7.13 -5.68 -8.64
CA ALA A 335 6.11 -6.15 -7.70
C ALA A 335 6.62 -7.32 -6.85
N ALA A 336 6.19 -7.38 -5.59
CA ALA A 336 6.50 -8.50 -4.70
C ALA A 336 5.75 -9.78 -5.14
N PRO A 337 6.29 -10.99 -4.91
CA PRO A 337 5.63 -12.23 -5.28
C PRO A 337 4.25 -12.38 -4.61
N SER A 338 3.34 -13.14 -5.22
CA SER A 338 2.14 -13.64 -4.54
C SER A 338 2.37 -15.09 -4.14
N LEU A 339 2.02 -15.45 -2.90
CA LEU A 339 2.17 -16.80 -2.36
C LEU A 339 0.79 -17.44 -2.12
N THR A 340 0.63 -18.69 -2.54
CA THR A 340 -0.52 -19.52 -2.19
C THR A 340 -0.03 -20.76 -1.44
N VAL A 341 -0.60 -21.01 -0.26
CA VAL A 341 -0.29 -22.15 0.60
C VAL A 341 -1.49 -23.09 0.61
N SER A 342 -1.34 -24.29 0.05
CA SER A 342 -2.38 -25.34 -0.07
C SER A 342 -2.08 -26.62 0.70
N THR A 343 -0.90 -26.70 1.34
CA THR A 343 -0.48 -27.75 2.28
C THR A 343 0.22 -27.08 3.48
N ALA A 344 0.80 -27.86 4.40
CA ALA A 344 1.59 -27.28 5.50
C ALA A 344 2.93 -26.73 4.99
N ALA A 345 3.17 -25.43 5.20
CA ALA A 345 4.38 -24.74 4.75
C ALA A 345 4.77 -23.57 5.67
N ALA A 346 6.08 -23.31 5.78
CA ALA A 346 6.58 -22.07 6.34
C ALA A 346 6.45 -20.93 5.32
N VAL A 347 6.09 -19.73 5.78
CA VAL A 347 6.13 -18.49 5.00
C VAL A 347 7.39 -17.71 5.38
N PRO A 348 8.39 -17.61 4.50
CA PRO A 348 9.62 -16.86 4.76
C PRO A 348 9.38 -15.38 5.11
N ALA A 349 10.34 -14.80 5.84
CA ALA A 349 10.41 -13.35 5.99
C ALA A 349 10.51 -12.66 4.62
N GLY A 350 9.78 -11.57 4.41
CA GLY A 350 9.84 -10.84 3.14
C GLY A 350 8.63 -9.99 2.83
N SER A 351 8.58 -9.53 1.57
CA SER A 351 7.47 -8.78 1.00
C SER A 351 6.67 -9.65 0.04
N TYR A 352 5.34 -9.53 0.09
CA TYR A 352 4.41 -10.21 -0.81
C TYR A 352 3.34 -9.24 -1.32
N THR A 353 2.92 -9.41 -2.59
CA THR A 353 1.71 -8.72 -3.08
C THR A 353 0.48 -9.36 -2.43
N ASN A 354 0.35 -10.68 -2.46
CA ASN A 354 -0.75 -11.39 -1.78
C ASN A 354 -0.26 -12.64 -1.04
N LEU A 355 -0.93 -13.00 0.04
CA LEU A 355 -0.78 -14.27 0.75
C LEU A 355 -2.14 -14.97 0.85
N THR A 356 -2.32 -16.06 0.10
CA THR A 356 -3.53 -16.89 0.16
C THR A 356 -3.24 -18.18 0.91
N VAL A 357 -3.98 -18.46 1.97
CA VAL A 357 -4.00 -19.79 2.60
C VAL A 357 -5.29 -20.48 2.14
N ALA A 358 -5.13 -21.48 1.28
CA ALA A 358 -6.24 -22.23 0.70
C ALA A 358 -6.75 -23.32 1.65
N SER A 359 -7.89 -23.94 1.31
CA SER A 359 -8.41 -25.12 2.02
C SER A 359 -7.35 -26.22 2.11
N GLY A 360 -7.07 -26.72 3.32
CA GLY A 360 -6.00 -27.70 3.59
C GLY A 360 -4.60 -27.11 3.74
N GLY A 361 -4.42 -25.82 3.43
CA GLY A 361 -3.18 -25.08 3.65
C GLY A 361 -2.96 -24.75 5.12
N VAL A 362 -1.74 -24.93 5.60
CA VAL A 362 -1.30 -24.48 6.94
C VAL A 362 -0.06 -23.62 6.76
N ALA A 363 -0.27 -22.30 6.70
CA ALA A 363 0.81 -21.32 6.59
C ALA A 363 1.31 -20.94 8.00
N THR A 364 2.61 -21.09 8.26
CA THR A 364 3.23 -20.65 9.51
C THR A 364 4.30 -19.62 9.21
N LEU A 365 4.19 -18.39 9.71
CA LEU A 365 5.18 -17.35 9.47
C LEU A 365 6.52 -17.73 10.13
N SER A 366 7.63 -17.69 9.37
CA SER A 366 8.99 -17.91 9.91
C SER A 366 9.81 -16.63 10.07
N GLY A 367 9.24 -15.47 9.70
CA GLY A 367 9.78 -14.16 10.01
C GLY A 367 8.83 -13.02 9.64
N ALA A 368 9.27 -11.77 9.86
CA ALA A 368 8.48 -10.58 9.57
C ALA A 368 8.04 -10.53 8.09
N THR A 369 6.75 -10.27 7.88
CA THR A 369 6.06 -10.41 6.59
C THR A 369 5.30 -9.13 6.25
N THR A 370 5.62 -8.50 5.11
CA THR A 370 4.98 -7.28 4.61
C THR A 370 4.04 -7.59 3.44
N ILE A 371 2.80 -7.11 3.51
CA ILE A 371 1.73 -7.37 2.53
C ILE A 371 1.29 -6.08 1.85
N TYR A 372 1.34 -6.02 0.52
CA TYR A 372 0.93 -4.85 -0.26
C TYR A 372 -0.52 -4.91 -0.79
N GLY A 373 -1.05 -6.11 -1.03
CA GLY A 373 -2.40 -6.37 -1.51
C GLY A 373 -3.29 -6.95 -0.41
N ALA A 374 -3.45 -8.29 -0.36
CA ALA A 374 -4.31 -8.96 0.62
C ALA A 374 -3.72 -10.23 1.22
N VAL A 375 -4.00 -10.46 2.51
CA VAL A 375 -3.98 -11.78 3.15
C VAL A 375 -5.39 -12.36 3.13
N THR A 376 -5.56 -13.57 2.59
CA THR A 376 -6.83 -14.30 2.63
C THR A 376 -6.61 -15.69 3.21
N VAL A 377 -7.22 -15.96 4.36
CA VAL A 377 -7.31 -17.31 4.95
C VAL A 377 -8.68 -17.87 4.58
N GLN A 378 -8.71 -18.87 3.71
CA GLN A 378 -9.94 -19.46 3.18
C GLN A 378 -10.57 -20.48 4.15
N ASN A 379 -11.80 -20.91 3.86
CA ASN A 379 -12.43 -22.05 4.52
C ASN A 379 -11.48 -23.27 4.51
N GLY A 380 -11.23 -23.88 5.67
CA GLY A 380 -10.31 -25.00 5.83
C GLY A 380 -8.82 -24.64 5.74
N GLY A 381 -8.46 -23.36 5.56
CA GLY A 381 -7.09 -22.87 5.63
C GLY A 381 -6.71 -22.40 7.04
N THR A 382 -5.44 -22.54 7.41
CA THR A 382 -4.90 -22.13 8.73
C THR A 382 -3.69 -21.21 8.58
N LEU A 383 -3.73 -20.02 9.18
CA LEU A 383 -2.56 -19.14 9.30
C LEU A 383 -2.10 -19.09 10.76
N ASN A 384 -0.87 -19.50 11.04
CA ASN A 384 -0.20 -19.33 12.32
C ASN A 384 0.76 -18.14 12.24
N THR A 385 0.52 -17.09 13.03
CA THR A 385 1.38 -15.89 12.98
C THR A 385 2.71 -16.07 13.71
N ASN A 386 2.82 -17.07 14.61
CA ASN A 386 4.10 -17.54 15.17
C ASN A 386 4.96 -16.41 15.81
N CYS A 387 4.28 -15.43 16.40
CA CYS A 387 4.84 -14.22 17.00
C CYS A 387 5.66 -13.35 16.01
N GLN A 388 5.41 -13.49 14.71
CA GLN A 388 6.01 -12.68 13.65
C GLN A 388 5.08 -11.52 13.27
N ALA A 389 5.68 -10.37 12.95
CA ALA A 389 4.94 -9.20 12.51
C ALA A 389 4.36 -9.43 11.09
N LEU A 390 3.04 -9.27 10.94
CA LEU A 390 2.31 -9.33 9.68
C LEU A 390 1.78 -7.93 9.34
N THR A 391 2.54 -7.17 8.55
CA THR A 391 2.42 -5.71 8.37
C THR A 391 2.22 -5.32 6.90
N GLY A 392 2.27 -4.02 6.59
CA GLY A 392 2.16 -3.48 5.24
C GLY A 392 0.83 -2.76 4.97
N PRO A 393 0.69 -2.07 3.81
CA PRO A 393 -0.50 -1.30 3.48
C PRO A 393 -1.72 -2.15 3.07
N GLY A 394 -1.55 -3.46 2.87
CA GLY A 394 -2.59 -4.37 2.43
C GLY A 394 -3.69 -4.64 3.46
N THR A 395 -4.62 -5.53 3.08
CA THR A 395 -5.77 -5.96 3.90
C THR A 395 -5.60 -7.37 4.47
N PHE A 396 -6.42 -7.74 5.44
CA PHE A 396 -6.49 -9.08 6.01
C PHE A 396 -7.94 -9.58 6.03
N THR A 397 -8.19 -10.81 5.59
CA THR A 397 -9.49 -11.48 5.69
C THR A 397 -9.33 -12.92 6.16
N LEU A 398 -9.87 -13.22 7.34
CA LEU A 398 -10.14 -14.56 7.83
C LEU A 398 -11.57 -14.94 7.44
N GLN A 399 -11.72 -15.79 6.43
CA GLN A 399 -13.02 -16.24 5.93
C GLN A 399 -13.70 -17.23 6.89
N THR A 400 -15.00 -17.42 6.69
CA THR A 400 -15.77 -18.49 7.32
C THR A 400 -15.10 -19.85 7.13
N GLY A 401 -14.93 -20.57 8.23
CA GLY A 401 -14.24 -21.86 8.33
C GLY A 401 -12.71 -21.80 8.21
N GLY A 402 -12.11 -20.61 8.07
CA GLY A 402 -10.67 -20.44 8.24
C GLY A 402 -10.24 -20.51 9.70
N THR A 403 -8.94 -20.70 9.94
CA THR A 403 -8.34 -20.75 11.28
C THR A 403 -7.18 -19.75 11.41
N LEU A 404 -7.12 -19.03 12.54
CA LEU A 404 -6.04 -18.11 12.87
C LEU A 404 -5.34 -18.52 14.18
N GLY A 405 -4.07 -18.89 14.08
CA GLY A 405 -3.15 -19.11 15.20
C GLY A 405 -2.51 -17.79 15.64
N ILE A 406 -2.80 -17.40 16.89
CA ILE A 406 -2.54 -16.09 17.49
C ILE A 406 -1.52 -16.29 18.61
N CYS A 407 -0.27 -15.88 18.36
CA CYS A 407 0.84 -15.98 19.33
C CYS A 407 1.08 -14.67 20.10
N ASP A 408 0.65 -13.52 19.54
CA ASP A 408 0.89 -12.18 20.09
C ASP A 408 0.14 -11.93 21.42
N ALA A 409 0.79 -11.23 22.35
CA ALA A 409 0.27 -10.94 23.69
C ALA A 409 -1.02 -10.08 23.69
N ALA A 410 -1.19 -9.19 22.70
CA ALA A 410 -2.38 -8.35 22.57
C ALA A 410 -3.52 -9.04 21.78
N GLY A 411 -3.33 -10.30 21.35
CA GLY A 411 -4.34 -11.07 20.63
C GLY A 411 -4.55 -10.58 19.21
N ILE A 412 -5.77 -10.13 18.88
CA ILE A 412 -6.09 -9.49 17.59
C ILE A 412 -6.75 -8.12 17.79
N ALA A 413 -6.26 -7.12 17.05
CA ALA A 413 -6.72 -5.73 17.13
C ALA A 413 -7.31 -5.25 15.79
N VAL A 414 -8.35 -4.42 15.85
CA VAL A 414 -9.08 -3.95 14.65
C VAL A 414 -8.24 -3.05 13.75
N THR A 415 -7.33 -2.28 14.34
CA THR A 415 -6.38 -1.35 13.69
C THR A 415 -5.12 -1.22 14.56
N GLY A 416 -4.13 -0.43 14.11
CA GLY A 416 -2.93 -0.11 14.91
C GLY A 416 -1.83 -1.18 14.89
N SER A 417 -0.71 -0.90 15.57
CA SER A 417 0.54 -1.69 15.52
C SER A 417 0.62 -2.80 16.58
N THR A 418 -0.50 -3.33 17.06
CA THR A 418 -0.57 -4.36 18.10
C THR A 418 -1.38 -5.57 17.64
N GLY A 419 -1.17 -6.73 18.29
CA GLY A 419 -1.83 -7.97 17.93
C GLY A 419 -1.13 -8.73 16.80
N ALA A 420 -1.62 -9.94 16.54
CA ALA A 420 -1.05 -10.89 15.58
C ALA A 420 -1.21 -10.47 14.10
N VAL A 421 -2.06 -9.49 13.80
CA VAL A 421 -2.30 -8.96 12.45
C VAL A 421 -2.17 -7.45 12.51
N GLN A 422 -1.18 -6.89 11.82
CA GLN A 422 -0.74 -5.50 11.95
C GLN A 422 -0.79 -4.71 10.63
N VAL A 423 -1.38 -5.29 9.58
CA VAL A 423 -1.60 -4.61 8.29
C VAL A 423 -2.42 -3.33 8.46
N ALA A 424 -2.11 -2.28 7.69
CA ALA A 424 -2.72 -0.95 7.86
C ALA A 424 -4.08 -0.82 7.18
N GLY A 425 -4.38 -1.64 6.17
CA GLY A 425 -5.70 -1.75 5.57
C GLY A 425 -6.69 -2.54 6.44
N THR A 426 -7.92 -2.68 5.93
CA THR A 426 -9.03 -3.34 6.64
C THR A 426 -8.68 -4.76 7.09
N ARG A 427 -9.04 -5.08 8.34
CA ARG A 427 -8.91 -6.41 8.95
C ARG A 427 -10.30 -6.99 9.18
N SER A 428 -10.58 -8.14 8.58
CA SER A 428 -11.86 -8.84 8.67
C SER A 428 -11.69 -10.20 9.35
N PHE A 429 -12.49 -10.44 10.38
CA PHE A 429 -12.44 -11.63 11.23
C PHE A 429 -13.85 -12.28 11.25
N SER A 430 -14.02 -13.43 10.61
CA SER A 430 -15.35 -14.07 10.50
C SER A 430 -15.85 -14.62 11.84
N ALA A 431 -17.15 -14.42 12.11
CA ALA A 431 -17.84 -14.99 13.27
C ALA A 431 -18.05 -16.52 13.18
N ASP A 432 -17.79 -17.13 12.02
CA ASP A 432 -17.78 -18.58 11.83
C ASP A 432 -16.38 -19.10 11.45
N ALA A 433 -15.34 -18.50 12.05
CA ALA A 433 -13.95 -18.94 11.97
C ALA A 433 -13.43 -19.44 13.33
N SER A 434 -12.27 -20.11 13.31
CA SER A 434 -11.61 -20.69 14.48
C SER A 434 -10.41 -19.85 14.94
N TYR A 435 -10.32 -19.59 16.24
CA TYR A 435 -9.31 -18.72 16.85
C TYR A 435 -8.47 -19.50 17.86
N VAL A 436 -7.16 -19.56 17.67
CA VAL A 436 -6.24 -20.44 18.40
C VAL A 436 -5.15 -19.60 19.09
N TYR A 437 -5.33 -19.32 20.37
CA TYR A 437 -4.38 -18.58 21.20
C TYR A 437 -3.26 -19.52 21.66
N ASN A 438 -2.09 -19.37 21.04
CA ASN A 438 -0.94 -20.28 21.12
C ASN A 438 0.38 -19.56 21.40
N GLY A 439 0.32 -18.43 22.10
CA GLY A 439 1.51 -17.73 22.62
C GLY A 439 2.20 -18.49 23.75
N THR A 440 3.29 -17.91 24.26
CA THR A 440 4.05 -18.42 25.40
C THR A 440 3.92 -17.55 26.65
N ALA A 441 3.83 -16.23 26.46
CA ALA A 441 3.46 -15.26 27.50
C ALA A 441 1.93 -15.13 27.61
N ALA A 442 1.44 -14.56 28.71
CA ALA A 442 0.00 -14.32 28.90
C ALA A 442 -0.59 -13.47 27.75
N GLN A 443 -1.79 -13.83 27.30
CA GLN A 443 -2.46 -13.19 26.17
C GLN A 443 -3.79 -12.54 26.58
N SER A 444 -4.16 -11.46 25.91
CA SER A 444 -5.57 -11.04 25.81
C SER A 444 -6.16 -11.55 24.50
N THR A 445 -7.49 -11.72 24.40
CA THR A 445 -8.12 -12.05 23.11
C THR A 445 -7.95 -10.94 22.08
N GLY A 446 -7.89 -9.69 22.55
CA GLY A 446 -7.86 -8.47 21.73
C GLY A 446 -9.26 -7.99 21.36
N ASN A 447 -9.37 -6.74 20.92
CA ASN A 447 -10.65 -6.08 20.64
C ASN A 447 -11.27 -6.44 19.28
N ALA A 448 -10.63 -7.31 18.49
CA ALA A 448 -11.13 -7.79 17.21
C ALA A 448 -11.68 -9.23 17.22
N LEU A 449 -11.66 -9.92 18.37
CA LEU A 449 -12.32 -11.23 18.49
C LEU A 449 -13.84 -11.04 18.35
N PRO A 450 -14.52 -11.66 17.36
CA PRO A 450 -15.96 -11.48 17.22
C PRO A 450 -16.73 -12.11 18.39
N GLY A 451 -17.85 -11.49 18.80
CA GLY A 451 -18.70 -11.98 19.89
C GLY A 451 -19.42 -13.32 19.62
N LEU A 452 -19.22 -13.89 18.43
CA LEU A 452 -19.55 -15.27 18.06
C LEU A 452 -18.34 -15.83 17.30
N VAL A 453 -17.90 -17.04 17.63
CA VAL A 453 -16.85 -17.77 16.91
C VAL A 453 -17.27 -19.21 16.64
N ARG A 454 -16.69 -19.86 15.62
CA ARG A 454 -16.86 -21.29 15.39
C ARG A 454 -16.27 -22.06 16.56
N SER A 455 -14.96 -21.87 16.78
CA SER A 455 -14.22 -22.50 17.87
C SER A 455 -13.20 -21.53 18.48
N LEU A 456 -13.01 -21.65 19.79
CA LEU A 456 -12.01 -20.93 20.56
C LEU A 456 -11.06 -21.95 21.19
N THR A 457 -9.77 -21.82 20.95
CA THR A 457 -8.76 -22.74 21.50
C THR A 457 -7.69 -21.95 22.23
N THR A 458 -7.36 -22.35 23.45
CA THR A 458 -6.25 -21.82 24.25
C THR A 458 -5.24 -22.94 24.50
N THR A 459 -4.15 -22.94 23.74
CA THR A 459 -3.00 -23.85 23.91
C THR A 459 -1.76 -23.13 24.45
N ASN A 460 -1.92 -21.89 24.89
CA ASN A 460 -0.92 -21.12 25.62
C ASN A 460 -0.65 -21.74 27.01
N ALA A 461 0.62 -21.82 27.40
CA ALA A 461 1.03 -22.28 28.73
C ALA A 461 0.77 -21.24 29.83
N SER A 462 0.64 -19.97 29.46
CA SER A 462 0.18 -18.84 30.28
C SER A 462 -1.30 -18.57 30.06
N ASP A 463 -1.94 -17.89 31.01
CA ASP A 463 -3.37 -17.53 30.93
C ASP A 463 -3.73 -16.68 29.69
N VAL A 464 -4.90 -16.96 29.13
CA VAL A 464 -5.54 -16.19 28.05
C VAL A 464 -6.76 -15.47 28.63
N THR A 465 -6.85 -14.15 28.48
CA THR A 465 -7.87 -13.32 29.10
C THR A 465 -8.87 -12.78 28.08
N LEU A 466 -10.18 -13.00 28.29
CA LEU A 466 -11.23 -12.42 27.47
C LEU A 466 -11.24 -10.88 27.58
N SER A 467 -11.21 -10.22 26.43
CA SER A 467 -11.37 -8.76 26.30
C SER A 467 -12.84 -8.31 26.18
N ALA A 468 -13.75 -9.23 25.83
CA ALA A 468 -15.17 -8.99 25.57
C ALA A 468 -15.97 -10.31 25.70
N PRO A 469 -17.31 -10.26 25.76
CA PRO A 469 -18.15 -11.47 25.79
C PRO A 469 -18.05 -12.27 24.49
N VAL A 470 -18.10 -13.61 24.59
CA VAL A 470 -17.94 -14.51 23.42
C VAL A 470 -18.91 -15.70 23.46
N ARG A 471 -19.48 -16.01 22.30
CA ARG A 471 -20.33 -17.17 22.06
C ARG A 471 -19.56 -18.17 21.19
N VAL A 472 -19.54 -19.45 21.56
CA VAL A 472 -18.78 -20.51 20.84
C VAL A 472 -19.78 -21.51 20.23
N ALA A 473 -19.68 -21.75 18.92
CA ALA A 473 -20.64 -22.58 18.19
C ALA A 473 -20.30 -24.08 18.14
N GLN A 474 -19.02 -24.46 18.17
CA GLN A 474 -18.57 -25.85 18.02
C GLN A 474 -17.65 -26.32 19.15
N THR A 475 -16.47 -25.71 19.33
CA THR A 475 -15.50 -26.21 20.34
C THR A 475 -14.84 -25.09 21.12
N LEU A 476 -14.89 -25.19 22.45
CA LEU A 476 -13.98 -24.49 23.36
C LEU A 476 -12.89 -25.46 23.82
N THR A 477 -11.64 -25.25 23.40
CA THR A 477 -10.52 -26.13 23.77
C THR A 477 -9.59 -25.44 24.78
N VAL A 478 -9.48 -25.99 25.98
CA VAL A 478 -8.43 -25.62 26.95
C VAL A 478 -7.36 -26.70 26.89
N GLY A 479 -6.32 -26.46 26.08
CA GLY A 479 -5.38 -27.47 25.61
C GLY A 479 -3.98 -27.43 26.23
N ALA A 480 -3.75 -26.58 27.23
CA ALA A 480 -2.46 -26.41 27.89
C ALA A 480 -2.64 -26.11 29.40
N ALA A 481 -1.57 -25.66 30.07
CA ALA A 481 -1.59 -25.33 31.50
C ALA A 481 -2.20 -23.95 31.80
N GLY A 482 -2.23 -23.03 30.83
CA GLY A 482 -2.83 -21.72 30.97
C GLY A 482 -4.36 -21.78 31.04
N ASN A 483 -4.95 -20.93 31.87
CA ASN A 483 -6.40 -20.84 32.03
C ASN A 483 -7.02 -19.90 30.99
N LEU A 484 -8.29 -20.12 30.66
CA LEU A 484 -9.12 -19.09 30.04
C LEU A 484 -9.75 -18.23 31.15
N GLN A 485 -9.21 -17.04 31.35
CA GLN A 485 -9.73 -16.05 32.29
C GLN A 485 -10.88 -15.27 31.65
N LEU A 486 -12.10 -15.50 32.14
CA LEU A 486 -13.31 -14.84 31.65
C LEU A 486 -13.36 -13.36 32.02
N ASN A 487 -12.66 -12.91 33.07
CA ASN A 487 -12.51 -11.49 33.40
C ASN A 487 -13.87 -10.73 33.48
N GLY A 488 -14.84 -11.35 34.17
CA GLY A 488 -16.23 -10.86 34.26
C GLY A 488 -17.04 -10.88 32.94
N GLN A 489 -16.44 -11.25 31.80
CA GLN A 489 -17.14 -11.36 30.52
C GLN A 489 -18.01 -12.63 30.48
N ALA A 490 -19.11 -12.57 29.73
CA ALA A 490 -19.96 -13.73 29.51
C ALA A 490 -19.35 -14.65 28.44
N LEU A 491 -19.29 -15.95 28.75
CA LEU A 491 -19.01 -17.03 27.81
C LEU A 491 -20.28 -17.86 27.61
N THR A 492 -20.68 -18.09 26.35
CA THR A 492 -21.82 -18.96 26.04
C THR A 492 -21.41 -20.10 25.11
N LEU A 493 -21.67 -21.35 25.51
CA LEU A 493 -21.54 -22.53 24.65
C LEU A 493 -22.89 -22.83 24.02
N LEU A 494 -23.00 -22.66 22.70
CA LEU A 494 -24.29 -22.66 22.00
C LEU A 494 -24.89 -24.05 21.80
N SER A 495 -26.21 -24.11 21.59
CA SER A 495 -26.91 -25.35 21.26
C SER A 495 -28.12 -25.10 20.36
N THR A 496 -28.38 -26.07 19.49
CA THR A 496 -29.45 -26.16 18.50
C THR A 496 -29.86 -27.63 18.38
N SER A 497 -31.03 -27.93 17.82
CA SER A 497 -31.48 -29.33 17.65
C SER A 497 -30.51 -30.21 16.85
N GLY A 498 -29.73 -29.63 15.93
CA GLY A 498 -28.74 -30.35 15.12
C GLY A 498 -27.28 -30.27 15.60
N SER A 499 -26.96 -29.48 16.64
CA SER A 499 -25.58 -29.29 17.11
C SER A 499 -25.49 -28.63 18.48
N THR A 500 -24.53 -29.07 19.30
CA THR A 500 -24.13 -28.39 20.55
C THR A 500 -22.64 -28.13 20.55
N ALA A 501 -22.26 -26.94 21.04
CA ALA A 501 -20.88 -26.63 21.36
C ALA A 501 -20.40 -27.49 22.54
N LEU A 502 -19.11 -27.84 22.50
CA LEU A 502 -18.45 -28.75 23.45
C LEU A 502 -17.24 -28.08 24.10
N VAL A 503 -16.83 -28.54 25.29
CA VAL A 503 -15.52 -28.22 25.88
C VAL A 503 -14.57 -29.39 25.76
N VAL A 504 -13.35 -29.14 25.31
CA VAL A 504 -12.24 -30.09 25.26
C VAL A 504 -11.16 -29.63 26.23
N ASN A 505 -11.10 -30.22 27.42
CA ASN A 505 -10.07 -29.93 28.43
C ASN A 505 -8.87 -30.87 28.23
N ALA A 506 -8.12 -30.66 27.14
CA ALA A 506 -6.96 -31.47 26.79
C ALA A 506 -5.68 -31.11 27.57
N GLY A 507 -5.67 -29.96 28.26
CA GLY A 507 -4.61 -29.55 29.18
C GLY A 507 -5.03 -29.58 30.65
N THR A 508 -4.17 -29.05 31.52
CA THR A 508 -4.41 -28.93 32.97
C THR A 508 -5.05 -27.60 33.38
N GLY A 509 -5.12 -26.62 32.48
CA GLY A 509 -5.82 -25.35 32.71
C GLY A 509 -7.34 -25.51 32.83
N ALA A 510 -8.00 -24.47 33.32
CA ALA A 510 -9.45 -24.40 33.47
C ALA A 510 -10.03 -23.09 32.88
N VAL A 511 -11.35 -22.93 32.98
CA VAL A 511 -12.04 -21.67 32.65
C VAL A 511 -12.46 -20.99 33.94
N LEU A 512 -11.96 -19.78 34.19
CA LEU A 512 -11.98 -19.11 35.51
C LEU A 512 -12.46 -17.65 35.40
N GLY A 513 -12.65 -16.97 36.54
CA GLY A 513 -12.88 -15.52 36.57
C GLY A 513 -14.30 -15.03 36.19
N SER A 514 -15.25 -15.94 35.93
CA SER A 514 -16.69 -15.69 35.88
C SER A 514 -17.46 -17.04 35.89
N THR A 515 -18.76 -17.00 35.67
CA THR A 515 -19.55 -18.16 35.22
C THR A 515 -19.67 -18.17 33.69
N ALA A 516 -19.91 -19.36 33.13
CA ALA A 516 -20.27 -19.56 31.73
C ALA A 516 -21.69 -20.13 31.63
N THR A 517 -22.36 -19.82 30.52
CA THR A 517 -23.68 -20.38 30.18
C THR A 517 -23.51 -21.50 29.16
N VAL A 518 -24.11 -22.66 29.43
CA VAL A 518 -24.07 -23.83 28.55
C VAL A 518 -25.49 -24.14 28.11
N GLN A 519 -25.77 -23.85 26.83
CA GLN A 519 -27.10 -24.03 26.29
C GLN A 519 -27.38 -25.52 26.01
N ARG A 520 -28.64 -25.94 26.17
CA ARG A 520 -29.12 -27.30 25.88
C ARG A 520 -30.45 -27.23 25.13
N ALA A 521 -30.37 -27.36 23.81
CA ALA A 521 -31.53 -27.55 22.96
C ALA A 521 -32.02 -29.00 23.03
N LEU A 522 -33.33 -29.19 23.06
CA LEU A 522 -33.95 -30.48 22.71
C LEU A 522 -34.43 -30.44 21.26
N ASP A 523 -34.35 -31.58 20.58
CA ASP A 523 -34.97 -31.74 19.26
C ASP A 523 -36.44 -32.15 19.41
N GLY A 524 -37.34 -31.21 19.07
CA GLY A 524 -38.78 -31.42 19.02
C GLY A 524 -39.28 -32.24 17.82
N SER A 525 -38.40 -32.80 17.00
CA SER A 525 -38.80 -33.72 15.91
C SER A 525 -39.21 -35.11 16.45
N CYS A 526 -38.57 -35.58 17.52
CA CYS A 526 -38.77 -36.92 18.07
C CYS A 526 -39.91 -37.04 19.08
N TYR A 527 -40.37 -35.93 19.66
CA TYR A 527 -41.38 -35.88 20.72
C TYR A 527 -42.26 -34.63 20.52
N SER A 528 -43.55 -34.70 20.82
CA SER A 528 -44.48 -33.56 20.62
C SER A 528 -45.27 -33.24 21.87
N GLY A 529 -45.42 -31.94 22.16
CA GLY A 529 -46.18 -31.46 23.33
C GLY A 529 -45.42 -31.58 24.64
N LEU A 530 -46.17 -31.37 25.74
CA LEU A 530 -45.69 -31.41 27.12
C LEU A 530 -45.43 -32.86 27.55
N GLY A 531 -44.28 -33.12 28.16
CA GLY A 531 -43.91 -34.41 28.71
C GLY A 531 -42.69 -34.29 29.61
N TYR A 532 -42.19 -35.39 30.18
CA TYR A 532 -40.97 -35.32 31.00
C TYR A 532 -39.72 -35.36 30.12
N ARG A 533 -38.73 -34.53 30.47
CA ARG A 533 -37.44 -34.38 29.79
C ARG A 533 -36.34 -34.46 30.84
N HIS A 534 -35.30 -35.27 30.59
CA HIS A 534 -34.24 -35.50 31.56
C HIS A 534 -33.06 -34.54 31.34
N TYR A 535 -32.73 -33.75 32.36
CA TYR A 535 -31.66 -32.77 32.34
C TYR A 535 -30.65 -33.01 33.47
N SER A 536 -29.37 -32.75 33.22
CA SER A 536 -28.33 -32.66 34.25
C SER A 536 -27.46 -31.43 34.01
N ALA A 537 -27.06 -30.74 35.08
CA ALA A 537 -26.24 -29.54 34.95
C ALA A 537 -24.83 -29.88 34.42
N PRO A 538 -24.40 -29.33 33.27
CA PRO A 538 -23.05 -29.50 32.72
C PRO A 538 -22.03 -28.57 33.40
N VAL A 539 -22.41 -27.90 34.50
CA VAL A 539 -21.65 -26.88 35.22
C VAL A 539 -21.88 -27.01 36.73
N SER A 540 -20.92 -26.56 37.55
CA SER A 540 -21.10 -26.40 39.00
C SER A 540 -21.83 -25.10 39.33
N GLY A 541 -22.74 -25.14 40.31
CA GLY A 541 -23.42 -23.95 40.86
C GLY A 541 -24.69 -23.49 40.13
N SER A 542 -25.09 -24.20 39.07
CA SER A 542 -26.38 -23.98 38.39
C SER A 542 -27.57 -24.33 39.30
N THR A 543 -28.68 -23.62 39.14
CA THR A 543 -29.86 -23.73 40.02
C THR A 543 -31.08 -24.32 39.30
N VAL A 544 -32.09 -24.76 40.06
CA VAL A 544 -33.38 -25.19 39.50
C VAL A 544 -34.04 -24.08 38.67
N GLY A 545 -33.80 -22.81 39.01
CA GLY A 545 -34.24 -21.65 38.22
C GLY A 545 -33.65 -21.60 36.81
N ASP A 546 -32.46 -22.15 36.58
CA ASP A 546 -31.79 -22.17 35.27
C ASP A 546 -32.51 -23.09 34.26
N LEU A 547 -33.43 -23.95 34.73
CA LEU A 547 -34.32 -24.75 33.89
C LEU A 547 -35.42 -23.90 33.21
N ALA A 548 -35.51 -22.61 33.54
CA ALA A 548 -36.39 -21.67 32.87
C ALA A 548 -35.98 -21.45 31.39
N THR A 549 -36.99 -21.21 30.55
CA THR A 549 -36.82 -20.98 29.12
C THR A 549 -38.00 -20.16 28.59
N GLY A 550 -37.97 -19.72 27.33
CA GLY A 550 -38.98 -18.81 26.77
C GLY A 550 -40.40 -19.39 26.79
N GLY A 551 -41.21 -19.02 27.79
CA GLY A 551 -42.58 -19.54 27.98
C GLY A 551 -42.70 -20.69 29.00
N PHE A 552 -41.61 -21.06 29.70
CA PHE A 552 -41.65 -22.01 30.82
C PHE A 552 -40.87 -21.47 32.01
N THR A 553 -41.51 -21.48 33.18
CA THR A 553 -40.88 -21.24 34.48
C THR A 553 -41.01 -22.52 35.29
N PRO A 554 -39.93 -23.03 35.91
CA PRO A 554 -39.99 -24.22 36.75
C PRO A 554 -40.94 -23.99 37.94
N VAL A 555 -41.70 -25.02 38.29
CA VAL A 555 -42.58 -25.04 39.45
C VAL A 555 -42.03 -26.06 40.44
N VAL A 556 -41.82 -25.60 41.66
CA VAL A 556 -41.34 -26.40 42.80
C VAL A 556 -42.33 -26.26 43.94
N ASN A 557 -42.59 -27.34 44.66
CA ASN A 557 -43.51 -27.34 45.80
C ASN A 557 -43.09 -28.37 46.85
N ALA A 558 -42.42 -27.92 47.91
CA ALA A 558 -41.96 -28.78 49.00
C ALA A 558 -43.08 -29.58 49.69
N ALA A 559 -44.35 -29.13 49.61
CA ALA A 559 -45.49 -29.87 50.16
C ALA A 559 -45.74 -31.22 49.46
N TYR A 560 -45.26 -31.39 48.21
CA TYR A 560 -45.26 -32.68 47.51
C TYR A 560 -44.52 -33.75 48.31
N ASN A 561 -43.34 -33.41 48.85
CA ASN A 561 -42.41 -34.34 49.50
C ASN A 561 -42.96 -34.92 50.82
N ALA A 562 -43.87 -34.19 51.47
CA ALA A 562 -44.48 -34.58 52.74
C ALA A 562 -45.94 -35.07 52.60
N SER A 563 -46.50 -35.10 51.39
CA SER A 563 -47.91 -35.42 51.18
C SER A 563 -48.18 -36.92 51.17
N ALA A 564 -49.24 -37.34 51.87
CA ALA A 564 -49.81 -38.67 51.73
C ALA A 564 -50.44 -38.90 50.33
N THR A 565 -50.78 -37.81 49.62
CA THR A 565 -51.37 -37.82 48.27
C THR A 565 -50.70 -36.76 47.36
N PRO A 566 -49.44 -36.97 46.92
CA PRO A 566 -48.67 -35.94 46.21
C PRO A 566 -49.34 -35.43 44.92
N GLY A 567 -50.08 -36.29 44.22
CA GLY A 567 -50.83 -35.95 43.00
C GLY A 567 -51.97 -34.95 43.18
N ALA A 568 -52.35 -34.60 44.42
CA ALA A 568 -53.35 -33.58 44.74
C ALA A 568 -52.72 -32.23 45.18
N VAL A 569 -51.39 -32.12 45.20
CA VAL A 569 -50.69 -30.91 45.65
C VAL A 569 -50.72 -29.82 44.58
N THR A 570 -51.19 -28.63 44.95
CA THR A 570 -51.31 -27.47 44.05
C THR A 570 -50.44 -26.28 44.50
N PRO A 571 -49.68 -25.62 43.60
CA PRO A 571 -49.41 -26.05 42.23
C PRO A 571 -48.59 -27.33 42.22
N PHE A 572 -48.83 -28.20 41.22
CA PHE A 572 -48.06 -29.44 41.07
C PHE A 572 -46.64 -29.11 40.56
N PRO A 573 -45.58 -29.77 41.05
CA PRO A 573 -44.23 -29.47 40.59
C PRO A 573 -44.03 -29.84 39.11
N THR A 574 -43.16 -29.09 38.42
CA THR A 574 -42.68 -29.43 37.06
C THR A 574 -41.21 -29.83 37.05
N VAL A 575 -40.54 -29.93 38.21
CA VAL A 575 -39.17 -30.44 38.35
C VAL A 575 -39.13 -31.48 39.46
N PHE A 576 -38.56 -32.64 39.16
CA PHE A 576 -38.37 -33.74 40.11
C PHE A 576 -36.93 -34.23 40.12
N GLY A 577 -36.34 -34.35 41.30
CA GLY A 577 -35.20 -35.22 41.55
C GLY A 577 -35.66 -36.63 41.94
N TYR A 578 -34.71 -37.56 42.08
CA TYR A 578 -34.98 -38.90 42.62
C TYR A 578 -33.99 -39.25 43.73
N GLU A 579 -34.49 -39.73 44.87
CA GLU A 579 -33.70 -40.24 45.98
C GLU A 579 -34.32 -41.50 46.58
N GLN A 580 -33.64 -42.64 46.44
CA GLN A 580 -34.16 -43.94 46.89
C GLN A 580 -34.33 -44.08 48.43
N SER A 581 -33.75 -43.19 49.24
CA SER A 581 -34.00 -43.16 50.70
C SER A 581 -35.47 -42.89 51.02
N LEU A 582 -36.20 -42.27 50.09
CA LEU A 582 -37.62 -41.97 50.19
C LEU A 582 -38.50 -43.22 50.02
N LEU A 583 -38.00 -44.30 49.40
CA LEU A 583 -38.76 -45.54 49.20
C LEU A 583 -39.25 -46.13 50.53
N SER A 584 -38.39 -46.17 51.56
CA SER A 584 -38.69 -46.73 52.88
C SER A 584 -39.13 -45.70 53.93
N THR A 585 -39.17 -44.40 53.58
CA THR A 585 -39.58 -43.32 54.49
C THR A 585 -40.81 -42.52 54.03
N SER A 586 -41.20 -42.58 52.75
CA SER A 586 -42.33 -41.82 52.20
C SER A 586 -43.68 -42.46 52.54
N ALA A 587 -44.52 -41.71 53.25
CA ALA A 587 -45.89 -42.05 53.61
C ALA A 587 -46.91 -41.88 52.46
N SER A 588 -46.47 -41.58 51.24
CA SER A 588 -47.37 -41.34 50.11
C SER A 588 -48.10 -42.60 49.61
N ASN A 589 -49.23 -42.38 48.93
CA ASN A 589 -50.06 -43.40 48.28
C ASN A 589 -49.55 -43.87 46.90
N TYR A 590 -48.35 -43.45 46.51
CA TYR A 590 -47.73 -43.77 45.22
C TYR A 590 -47.19 -45.20 45.16
N SER A 591 -46.88 -45.70 43.95
CA SER A 591 -46.21 -46.99 43.77
C SER A 591 -44.83 -46.99 44.44
N ALA A 592 -44.27 -48.17 44.72
CA ALA A 592 -43.02 -48.29 45.46
C ALA A 592 -41.88 -47.47 44.82
N PHE A 593 -41.61 -47.65 43.52
CA PHE A 593 -40.67 -46.83 42.75
C PHE A 593 -41.00 -45.32 42.77
N ASP A 594 -42.26 -44.95 42.54
CA ASP A 594 -42.66 -43.53 42.40
C ASP A 594 -42.44 -42.72 43.69
N LYS A 595 -42.34 -43.38 44.86
CA LYS A 595 -41.96 -42.76 46.14
C LYS A 595 -40.56 -42.15 46.15
N GLY A 596 -39.68 -42.58 45.24
CA GLY A 596 -38.34 -42.04 45.11
C GLY A 596 -38.28 -40.62 44.53
N PHE A 597 -39.33 -40.16 43.83
CA PHE A 597 -39.35 -38.80 43.27
C PHE A 597 -39.63 -37.74 44.34
N TYR A 598 -38.92 -36.61 44.25
CA TYR A 598 -39.12 -35.44 45.11
C TYR A 598 -39.09 -34.13 44.31
N SER A 599 -39.87 -33.14 44.72
CA SER A 599 -39.72 -31.76 44.27
C SER A 599 -38.55 -31.10 45.00
N PRO A 600 -37.69 -30.31 44.33
CA PRO A 600 -36.87 -29.31 45.00
C PRO A 600 -37.72 -28.39 45.90
N GLY A 601 -37.09 -27.73 46.87
CA GLY A 601 -37.74 -26.82 47.80
C GLY A 601 -37.89 -25.40 47.25
N ALA A 602 -36.90 -24.92 46.49
CA ALA A 602 -36.86 -23.58 45.92
C ALA A 602 -36.17 -23.53 44.54
N LEU A 603 -36.43 -22.47 43.77
CA LEU A 603 -35.73 -22.24 42.50
C LEU A 603 -34.24 -21.94 42.67
N SER A 604 -33.83 -21.48 43.86
CA SER A 604 -32.43 -21.27 44.25
C SER A 604 -31.67 -22.55 44.60
N ASP A 605 -32.34 -23.71 44.67
CA ASP A 605 -31.70 -24.98 44.99
C ASP A 605 -30.72 -25.36 43.87
N GLN A 606 -29.55 -25.87 44.24
CA GLN A 606 -28.53 -26.25 43.27
C GLN A 606 -28.88 -27.56 42.57
N LEU A 607 -28.70 -27.60 41.25
CA LEU A 607 -28.70 -28.84 40.49
C LEU A 607 -27.40 -29.58 40.77
N ALA A 608 -27.49 -30.70 41.48
CA ALA A 608 -26.33 -31.43 41.96
C ALA A 608 -25.50 -32.01 40.79
N VAL A 609 -24.20 -31.73 40.79
CA VAL A 609 -23.28 -32.16 39.73
C VAL A 609 -23.26 -33.69 39.64
N GLY A 610 -23.54 -34.22 38.45
CA GLY A 610 -23.65 -35.66 38.22
C GLY A 610 -25.04 -36.27 38.53
N ARG A 611 -26.02 -35.47 38.96
CA ARG A 611 -27.43 -35.89 39.07
C ARG A 611 -28.26 -35.40 37.89
N GLY A 612 -29.23 -36.21 37.51
CA GLY A 612 -30.29 -35.90 36.55
C GLY A 612 -31.61 -35.57 37.26
N TYR A 613 -32.40 -34.73 36.62
CA TYR A 613 -33.71 -34.26 37.06
C TYR A 613 -34.72 -34.45 35.94
N ALA A 614 -35.93 -34.88 36.27
CA ALA A 614 -37.05 -34.96 35.34
C ALA A 614 -37.81 -33.63 35.34
N VAL A 615 -37.90 -32.99 34.17
CA VAL A 615 -38.51 -31.67 33.98
C VAL A 615 -39.71 -31.80 33.05
N GLN A 616 -40.89 -31.38 33.50
CA GLN A 616 -42.11 -31.43 32.70
C GLN A 616 -42.12 -30.24 31.72
N LEU A 617 -41.67 -30.48 30.49
CA LEU A 617 -41.36 -29.46 29.50
C LEU A 617 -41.82 -29.88 28.10
N ASP A 618 -42.22 -28.92 27.27
CA ASP A 618 -42.55 -29.17 25.88
C ASP A 618 -41.29 -29.32 25.00
N ALA A 619 -41.43 -30.04 23.89
CA ALA A 619 -40.29 -30.73 23.26
C ALA A 619 -39.25 -29.85 22.53
N ALA A 620 -39.57 -28.58 22.24
CA ALA A 620 -38.73 -27.69 21.41
C ALA A 620 -38.18 -26.50 22.21
N ARG A 621 -37.33 -26.78 23.20
CA ARG A 621 -36.83 -25.77 24.15
C ARG A 621 -35.30 -25.72 24.24
N LEU A 622 -34.81 -24.53 24.60
CA LEU A 622 -33.41 -24.19 24.81
C LEU A 622 -33.24 -23.77 26.28
N VAL A 623 -32.51 -24.58 27.05
CA VAL A 623 -32.27 -24.35 28.49
C VAL A 623 -30.83 -23.89 28.72
N ASP A 624 -30.63 -22.86 29.54
CA ASP A 624 -29.37 -22.12 29.66
C ASP A 624 -28.73 -22.29 31.06
N PHE A 625 -28.04 -23.41 31.27
CA PHE A 625 -27.36 -23.72 32.52
C PHE A 625 -26.19 -22.77 32.77
N THR A 626 -26.22 -21.99 33.85
CA THR A 626 -25.18 -21.00 34.14
C THR A 626 -24.38 -21.38 35.39
N GLY A 627 -23.05 -21.42 35.28
CA GLY A 627 -22.20 -21.86 36.38
C GLY A 627 -20.72 -21.95 36.01
N GLN A 628 -19.92 -22.59 36.86
CA GLN A 628 -18.52 -22.88 36.57
C GLN A 628 -18.39 -24.15 35.74
N LEU A 629 -17.62 -24.11 34.65
CA LEU A 629 -17.42 -25.28 33.79
C LEU A 629 -16.71 -26.40 34.56
N ASN A 630 -17.27 -27.61 34.51
CA ASN A 630 -16.74 -28.74 35.26
C ASN A 630 -15.46 -29.29 34.63
N THR A 631 -14.37 -29.30 35.40
CA THR A 631 -13.07 -29.90 35.04
C THR A 631 -12.62 -30.94 36.07
N GLY A 632 -11.71 -31.83 35.65
CA GLY A 632 -11.19 -32.93 36.47
C GLY A 632 -12.23 -34.00 36.82
N THR A 633 -11.81 -35.04 37.54
CA THR A 633 -12.69 -36.12 37.99
C THR A 633 -13.78 -35.61 38.93
N LYS A 634 -15.06 -35.83 38.59
CA LYS A 634 -16.20 -35.63 39.50
C LYS A 634 -16.65 -36.98 40.10
N PRO A 635 -16.31 -37.31 41.37
CA PRO A 635 -16.81 -38.53 42.01
C PRO A 635 -18.30 -38.42 42.33
N LEU A 636 -19.06 -39.49 42.13
CA LEU A 636 -20.48 -39.56 42.46
C LEU A 636 -20.76 -40.82 43.29
N THR A 637 -21.16 -40.62 44.55
CA THR A 637 -21.55 -41.75 45.42
C THR A 637 -22.92 -42.29 45.00
N LEU A 638 -22.97 -43.57 44.70
CA LEU A 638 -24.20 -44.33 44.45
C LEU A 638 -24.44 -45.30 45.60
N SER A 639 -25.65 -45.31 46.13
CA SER A 639 -26.13 -46.26 47.14
C SER A 639 -27.10 -47.27 46.52
N ARG A 640 -27.55 -48.26 47.29
CA ARG A 640 -28.76 -49.05 47.00
C ARG A 640 -29.40 -49.46 48.32
N ASN A 641 -30.72 -49.36 48.45
CA ASN A 641 -31.41 -49.86 49.65
C ASN A 641 -31.32 -51.40 49.70
N THR A 642 -31.13 -51.92 50.91
CA THR A 642 -31.05 -53.37 51.21
C THR A 642 -32.16 -53.83 52.17
N ASP A 643 -33.13 -52.96 52.44
CA ASP A 643 -34.31 -53.22 53.27
C ASP A 643 -35.47 -53.82 52.44
N ALA A 644 -36.70 -53.76 52.95
CA ALA A 644 -37.89 -54.24 52.24
C ALA A 644 -38.17 -53.56 50.89
N THR A 645 -37.49 -52.45 50.57
CA THR A 645 -37.61 -51.71 49.29
C THR A 645 -36.52 -52.06 48.28
N ALA A 646 -35.63 -53.02 48.58
CA ALA A 646 -34.49 -53.39 47.73
C ALA A 646 -34.84 -53.85 46.30
N ALA A 647 -36.09 -54.23 46.06
CA ALA A 647 -36.62 -54.59 44.74
C ALA A 647 -36.79 -53.36 43.82
N ASP A 648 -37.28 -52.25 44.37
CA ASP A 648 -37.52 -50.97 43.68
C ASP A 648 -36.32 -50.01 43.76
N ALA A 649 -35.27 -50.39 44.50
CA ALA A 649 -34.08 -49.60 44.73
C ALA A 649 -32.95 -49.84 43.71
N GLY A 650 -32.02 -48.88 43.62
CA GLY A 650 -30.89 -48.87 42.68
C GLY A 650 -30.97 -47.74 41.64
N TRP A 651 -32.14 -47.11 41.49
CA TRP A 651 -32.31 -45.90 40.69
C TRP A 651 -31.64 -44.69 41.35
N ALA A 652 -30.84 -43.94 40.59
CA ALA A 652 -29.99 -42.87 41.12
C ALA A 652 -29.85 -41.63 40.20
N LEU A 653 -30.60 -41.61 39.08
CA LEU A 653 -30.57 -40.60 38.00
C LEU A 653 -29.17 -40.00 37.79
N VAL A 654 -28.26 -40.76 37.20
CA VAL A 654 -26.89 -40.29 36.91
C VAL A 654 -26.91 -39.39 35.69
N GLY A 655 -26.45 -38.16 35.87
CA GLY A 655 -26.34 -37.14 34.82
C GLY A 655 -24.91 -36.97 34.33
N ASN A 656 -24.73 -36.53 33.09
CA ASN A 656 -23.42 -36.11 32.60
C ASN A 656 -23.07 -34.74 33.20
N PRO A 657 -21.98 -34.61 33.99
CA PRO A 657 -21.62 -33.34 34.62
C PRO A 657 -20.84 -32.41 33.69
N TYR A 658 -20.46 -32.83 32.48
CA TYR A 658 -19.58 -32.06 31.59
C TYR A 658 -20.31 -31.48 30.38
N PRO A 659 -19.84 -30.35 29.83
CA PRO A 659 -20.30 -29.81 28.55
C PRO A 659 -19.65 -30.55 27.37
N ALA A 660 -19.57 -31.88 27.42
CA ALA A 660 -18.94 -32.76 26.42
C ALA A 660 -19.65 -34.13 26.41
N PRO A 661 -19.70 -34.86 25.27
CA PRO A 661 -20.22 -36.23 25.25
C PRO A 661 -19.31 -37.17 26.07
N LEU A 662 -19.89 -38.21 26.65
CA LEU A 662 -19.14 -39.28 27.31
C LEU A 662 -18.68 -40.31 26.27
N ASP A 663 -17.37 -40.52 26.15
CA ASP A 663 -16.82 -41.56 25.29
C ASP A 663 -16.84 -42.92 26.02
N TRP A 664 -17.93 -43.65 25.83
CA TRP A 664 -18.12 -45.01 26.36
C TRP A 664 -17.08 -46.02 25.86
N SER A 665 -16.33 -45.72 24.79
CA SER A 665 -15.24 -46.61 24.36
C SER A 665 -14.06 -46.63 25.33
N GLN A 666 -13.88 -45.57 26.13
CA GLN A 666 -12.77 -45.40 27.09
C GLN A 666 -13.04 -46.02 28.47
N VAL A 667 -14.29 -46.35 28.80
CA VAL A 667 -14.61 -47.12 30.02
C VAL A 667 -14.02 -48.52 29.88
N ALA A 668 -13.18 -48.99 30.82
CA ALA A 668 -12.48 -50.26 30.64
C ALA A 668 -13.46 -51.44 30.64
N PRO A 669 -13.24 -52.52 29.84
CA PRO A 669 -14.19 -53.64 29.75
C PRO A 669 -14.50 -54.33 31.09
N ALA A 670 -13.59 -54.29 32.06
CA ALA A 670 -13.82 -54.79 33.41
C ALA A 670 -14.89 -53.98 34.17
N ASP A 671 -14.94 -52.66 33.95
CA ASP A 671 -15.87 -51.75 34.61
C ASP A 671 -17.27 -51.75 33.95
N ARG A 672 -17.41 -52.38 32.77
CA ARG A 672 -18.70 -52.53 32.06
C ARG A 672 -19.48 -53.77 32.50
N ALA A 673 -18.92 -54.65 33.33
CA ALA A 673 -19.55 -55.91 33.70
C ALA A 673 -20.89 -55.70 34.44
N GLY A 674 -22.01 -55.98 33.76
CA GLY A 674 -23.36 -55.72 34.27
C GLY A 674 -23.87 -54.28 34.10
N LEU A 675 -23.06 -53.38 33.54
CA LEU A 675 -23.44 -51.98 33.32
C LEU A 675 -24.53 -51.86 32.25
N ASP A 676 -24.39 -52.58 31.14
CA ASP A 676 -25.39 -52.63 30.05
C ASP A 676 -26.75 -53.20 30.53
N GLY A 677 -26.76 -53.98 31.62
CA GLY A 677 -27.96 -54.51 32.27
C GLY A 677 -28.52 -53.62 33.41
N SER A 678 -27.93 -52.44 33.64
CA SER A 678 -28.35 -51.48 34.66
C SER A 678 -28.58 -50.05 34.14
N ILE A 679 -28.18 -49.74 32.90
CA ILE A 679 -28.57 -48.51 32.20
C ILE A 679 -29.99 -48.68 31.64
N TYR A 680 -31.00 -48.31 32.42
CA TYR A 680 -32.39 -48.23 31.98
C TYR A 680 -32.72 -46.84 31.45
N VAL A 681 -32.95 -46.72 30.14
CA VAL A 681 -33.55 -45.52 29.55
C VAL A 681 -35.05 -45.57 29.81
N VAL A 682 -35.52 -44.81 30.81
CA VAL A 682 -36.95 -44.61 31.03
C VAL A 682 -37.50 -43.77 29.87
N GLN A 683 -38.32 -44.38 29.02
CA GLN A 683 -39.09 -43.65 28.01
C GLN A 683 -40.22 -42.88 28.70
N SER A 684 -39.91 -41.68 29.17
CA SER A 684 -40.90 -40.67 29.50
C SER A 684 -41.64 -40.24 28.24
N SER A 685 -42.98 -40.24 28.30
CA SER A 685 -43.87 -39.55 27.34
C SER A 685 -43.55 -38.06 27.29
#